data_AF-A0A934LPH5-F1
#
_entry.id   AF-A0A934LPH5-F1
#
_cell.length_a   1.000
_cell.length_b   1.000
_cell.length_c   1.000
_cell.angle_alpha   90.00
_cell.angle_beta   90.00
_cell.angle_gamma   90.00
#
_symmetry.space_group_name_H-M   'P 1'
#
loop_
_entity.id
_entity.type
_entity.pdbx_description
1 polymer ?
#
loop_
_entity_poly.entity_id
_entity_poly.type
_entity_poly.pdbx_seq_one_letter_code
_entity_poly.pdbx_strand_id
1 'polypeptide(L)'
;MIQKRLTRSLAISFCFLLLTTFGASGKTDFASLAKATLAQRLAVPAPTLTLAGRAATVRYPTLGLVIHEYKFVDARGSTHAIALDEQGNQVNVDELDTAELAAYQNKFGKMDRELLRALAGKTPDELIEVNIWLTLTEPDAAPAKPEIIPPAQAGTSDMTRAERDAIQRQFASAPNASSFDAAAWEAKETANLMDESARVETVTRPIVEEMRRAGFEASASAIAPLVNVRLPVRMIRLYARRAEVEMIHLAAHPADEMNVARKAIGAHIVQSRGITGAGSKIAVLEYNGMPKASNPFLQGITRDNFVACPISAHATGIAGIIRSRDTTIKGIAPDTRLWMGCGITNADMQTMTNRGLDWGAETISLSWYSGSNHAPGALDKFYDRVMFVFHDLVIKSAGNRGAGDGWVTPPGLGYNTLSVGNYDDKNTVSALDDLMQADSSWKDPTSARGDREKPEVVAPGTNIKSTTISSPWTGDIGTGTSYAAPMVTGITALMYQRNPALKAWPESTKAILMATANQNKEGDTRLSDVDGAGGVWAPGADTVARNNTIFGGWGGINYTCATPTNLDIATIYLYHGFKARIVIVWDQNTSYPSYALKPSADLDMQIYSPSNTLIASSYGWDNTFEIIEFTPTSSGNYRIHVDFTRCNLSPRYLGWAWSQP
;
A
#
# COMPACT_ATOMS: atom_id res chain seq x y z
N MET A 1 -59.66 16.87 -61.87
CA MET A 1 -58.88 15.62 -61.61
C MET A 1 -59.28 15.17 -60.21
N ILE A 2 -59.91 14.02 -59.94
CA ILE A 2 -59.67 12.62 -60.38
C ILE A 2 -58.33 12.09 -59.85
N GLN A 3 -58.19 10.94 -59.16
CA GLN A 3 -59.11 10.09 -58.36
C GLN A 3 -58.30 8.95 -57.67
N LYS A 4 -58.91 8.22 -56.72
CA LYS A 4 -58.52 6.92 -56.09
C LYS A 4 -57.62 7.08 -54.84
N ARG A 5 -57.94 6.52 -53.65
CA ARG A 5 -58.39 5.17 -53.18
C ARG A 5 -57.23 4.16 -53.21
N LEU A 6 -57.09 3.19 -52.28
CA LEU A 6 -58.01 2.51 -51.32
C LEU A 6 -57.47 2.61 -49.85
N THR A 7 -58.25 2.72 -48.76
CA THR A 7 -59.13 1.73 -48.02
C THR A 7 -58.45 0.39 -47.68
N ARG A 8 -58.53 -0.23 -46.50
CA ARG A 8 -59.57 -0.31 -45.41
C ARG A 8 -58.88 -0.28 -44.03
N SER A 9 -59.41 0.25 -42.92
CA SER A 9 -60.71 0.09 -42.23
C SER A 9 -60.85 -1.20 -41.41
N LEU A 10 -60.57 -1.11 -40.11
CA LEU A 10 -61.48 -1.57 -39.05
C LEU A 10 -61.35 -0.61 -37.84
N ALA A 11 -62.12 -0.82 -36.76
CA ALA A 11 -62.27 0.14 -35.66
C ALA A 11 -62.86 -0.55 -34.39
N ILE A 12 -63.10 0.23 -33.31
CA ILE A 12 -63.94 -0.10 -32.13
C ILE A 12 -63.23 -1.05 -31.12
N SER A 13 -63.21 -0.83 -29.79
CA SER A 13 -63.82 0.23 -28.96
C SER A 13 -63.03 0.64 -27.69
N PHE A 14 -63.52 1.74 -27.11
CA PHE A 14 -63.35 2.26 -25.74
C PHE A 14 -63.15 1.25 -24.59
N CYS A 15 -62.34 1.64 -23.60
CA CYS A 15 -62.91 2.10 -22.32
C CYS A 15 -62.03 3.18 -21.67
N PHE A 16 -62.63 4.09 -20.90
CA PHE A 16 -61.96 5.20 -20.21
C PHE A 16 -62.27 5.08 -18.72
N LEU A 17 -61.25 5.08 -17.85
CA LEU A 17 -61.44 5.24 -16.41
C LEU A 17 -60.29 6.07 -15.85
N LEU A 18 -60.62 7.20 -15.21
CA LEU A 18 -59.61 7.96 -14.46
C LEU A 18 -59.34 7.24 -13.14
N LEU A 19 -58.07 7.06 -12.82
CA LEU A 19 -57.60 6.90 -11.44
C LEU A 19 -56.34 7.73 -11.26
N THR A 20 -56.47 8.82 -10.51
CA THR A 20 -55.38 9.71 -10.16
C THR A 20 -54.39 9.00 -9.23
N THR A 21 -53.15 8.87 -9.65
CA THR A 21 -52.03 8.57 -8.75
C THR A 21 -50.96 9.65 -8.91
N PHE A 22 -50.32 10.01 -7.80
CA PHE A 22 -49.39 11.13 -7.74
C PHE A 22 -48.09 10.81 -8.49
N GLY A 23 -47.52 11.83 -9.15
CA GLY A 23 -46.13 11.76 -9.59
C GLY A 23 -45.20 11.74 -8.39
N ALA A 24 -44.50 10.64 -8.20
CA ALA A 24 -43.35 10.54 -7.30
C ALA A 24 -42.17 9.97 -8.08
N SER A 25 -41.22 10.82 -8.46
CA SER A 25 -39.90 10.39 -8.93
C SER A 25 -39.08 9.90 -7.74
N GLY A 26 -39.52 8.79 -7.15
CA GLY A 26 -38.83 8.12 -6.06
C GLY A 26 -37.45 7.67 -6.54
N LYS A 27 -36.40 8.24 -5.96
CA LYS A 27 -35.09 7.58 -5.99
C LYS A 27 -35.26 6.22 -5.30
N THR A 28 -34.93 5.14 -5.98
CA THR A 28 -34.94 3.80 -5.40
C THR A 28 -34.08 3.80 -4.14
N ASP A 29 -34.67 3.45 -3.00
CA ASP A 29 -33.89 3.21 -1.78
C ASP A 29 -33.24 1.83 -1.90
N PHE A 30 -32.14 1.80 -2.66
CA PHE A 30 -31.32 0.63 -2.86
C PHE A 30 -30.77 0.07 -1.53
N ALA A 31 -30.62 0.88 -0.48
CA ALA A 31 -30.17 0.40 0.84
C ALA A 31 -31.26 -0.42 1.54
N SER A 32 -32.50 0.08 1.57
CA SER A 32 -33.64 -0.69 2.10
C SER A 32 -33.96 -1.92 1.24
N LEU A 33 -33.82 -1.82 -0.08
CA LEU A 33 -34.01 -2.95 -1.00
C LEU A 33 -32.94 -4.03 -0.79
N ALA A 34 -31.66 -3.65 -0.73
CA ALA A 34 -30.55 -4.54 -0.44
C ALA A 34 -30.73 -5.25 0.91
N LYS A 35 -31.10 -4.49 1.95
CA LYS A 35 -31.40 -5.01 3.30
C LYS A 35 -32.54 -6.02 3.30
N ALA A 36 -33.60 -5.77 2.54
CA ALA A 36 -34.75 -6.68 2.44
C ALA A 36 -34.42 -7.97 1.68
N THR A 37 -33.77 -7.88 0.51
CA THR A 37 -33.35 -9.03 -0.29
C THR A 37 -32.36 -9.90 0.49
N LEU A 38 -31.42 -9.29 1.21
CA LEU A 38 -30.45 -10.01 2.02
C LEU A 38 -31.09 -10.68 3.25
N ALA A 39 -32.03 -10.01 3.93
CA ALA A 39 -32.81 -10.60 5.02
C ALA A 39 -33.56 -11.86 4.57
N GLN A 40 -34.18 -11.80 3.39
CA GLN A 40 -34.84 -12.95 2.77
C GLN A 40 -33.86 -14.07 2.42
N ARG A 41 -32.70 -13.75 1.82
CA ARG A 41 -31.63 -14.71 1.48
C ARG A 41 -31.08 -15.46 2.70
N LEU A 42 -30.94 -14.77 3.83
CA LEU A 42 -30.38 -15.31 5.07
C LEU A 42 -31.44 -15.92 6.02
N ALA A 43 -32.73 -15.81 5.67
CA ALA A 43 -33.86 -16.17 6.53
C ALA A 43 -33.85 -15.50 7.93
N VAL A 44 -33.37 -14.25 8.00
CA VAL A 44 -33.34 -13.43 9.23
C VAL A 44 -34.31 -12.25 9.14
N PRO A 45 -34.82 -11.70 10.26
CA PRO A 45 -35.63 -10.49 10.21
C PRO A 45 -34.79 -9.30 9.76
N ALA A 46 -35.24 -8.52 8.76
CA ALA A 46 -34.48 -7.38 8.25
C ALA A 46 -33.96 -6.40 9.33
N PRO A 47 -34.66 -6.12 10.45
CA PRO A 47 -34.10 -5.30 11.54
C PRO A 47 -32.80 -5.83 12.16
N THR A 48 -32.47 -7.11 12.07
CA THR A 48 -31.22 -7.68 12.61
C THR A 48 -30.00 -7.55 11.70
N LEU A 49 -30.16 -6.92 10.53
CA LEU A 49 -29.05 -6.57 9.62
C LEU A 49 -28.73 -5.07 9.76
N THR A 50 -27.55 -4.75 10.26
CA THR A 50 -27.05 -3.36 10.36
C THR A 50 -26.22 -3.03 9.14
N LEU A 51 -26.43 -1.85 8.52
CA LEU A 51 -25.60 -1.44 7.38
C LEU A 51 -24.16 -1.17 7.87
N ALA A 52 -23.18 -1.80 7.23
CA ALA A 52 -21.77 -1.64 7.54
C ALA A 52 -21.11 -0.72 6.51
N GLY A 53 -20.57 0.41 6.97
CA GLY A 53 -19.96 1.42 6.11
C GLY A 53 -20.95 2.24 5.26
N ARG A 54 -20.43 2.86 4.20
CA ARG A 54 -21.23 3.54 3.17
C ARG A 54 -21.55 2.56 2.04
N ALA A 55 -22.65 2.82 1.32
CA ALA A 55 -22.97 2.14 0.08
C ALA A 55 -21.92 2.49 -0.99
N ALA A 56 -21.22 1.50 -1.54
CA ALA A 56 -20.31 1.70 -2.66
C ALA A 56 -21.10 1.84 -3.96
N THR A 57 -20.63 2.69 -4.88
CA THR A 57 -21.23 2.86 -6.21
C THR A 57 -20.17 2.54 -7.27
N VAL A 58 -20.02 1.24 -7.54
CA VAL A 58 -19.06 0.71 -8.50
C VAL A 58 -19.48 1.12 -9.91
N ARG A 59 -18.51 1.54 -10.73
CA ARG A 59 -18.73 1.87 -12.14
C ARG A 59 -17.95 0.91 -13.01
N TYR A 60 -18.64 0.30 -13.97
CA TYR A 60 -18.06 -0.57 -14.99
C TYR A 60 -17.99 0.21 -16.31
N PRO A 61 -16.92 0.98 -16.57
CA PRO A 61 -16.88 1.98 -17.66
C PRO A 61 -16.82 1.37 -19.07
N THR A 62 -16.56 0.07 -19.20
CA THR A 62 -16.55 -0.63 -20.49
C THR A 62 -17.88 -1.33 -20.77
N LEU A 63 -18.52 -1.89 -19.75
CA LEU A 63 -19.91 -2.39 -19.81
C LEU A 63 -20.95 -1.25 -19.85
N GLY A 64 -20.62 -0.08 -19.31
CA GLY A 64 -21.53 1.06 -19.16
C GLY A 64 -22.49 0.95 -17.95
N LEU A 65 -22.17 0.10 -16.98
CA LEU A 65 -23.04 -0.17 -15.82
C LEU A 65 -22.62 0.62 -14.57
N VAL A 66 -23.59 0.86 -13.70
CA VAL A 66 -23.42 1.37 -12.33
C VAL A 66 -24.08 0.38 -11.38
N ILE A 67 -23.34 -0.06 -10.35
CA ILE A 67 -23.80 -1.04 -9.38
C ILE A 67 -23.72 -0.43 -7.98
N HIS A 68 -24.75 -0.64 -7.17
CA HIS A 68 -24.84 -0.19 -5.79
C HIS A 68 -24.62 -1.37 -4.85
N GLU A 69 -23.55 -1.30 -4.04
CA GLU A 69 -23.14 -2.39 -3.15
C GLU A 69 -23.24 -2.03 -1.67
N TYR A 70 -23.59 -3.03 -0.87
CA TYR A 70 -23.89 -2.90 0.55
C TYR A 70 -23.28 -4.08 1.33
N LYS A 71 -22.38 -3.81 2.29
CA LYS A 71 -22.04 -4.74 3.38
C LYS A 71 -23.11 -4.56 4.49
N PHE A 72 -23.65 -5.66 5.01
CA PHE A 72 -24.47 -5.66 6.23
C PHE A 72 -23.89 -6.63 7.25
N VAL A 73 -23.96 -6.27 8.54
CA VAL A 73 -23.56 -7.13 9.65
C VAL A 73 -24.79 -7.65 10.38
N ASP A 74 -24.84 -8.96 10.63
CA ASP A 74 -25.93 -9.59 11.37
C ASP A 74 -25.74 -9.56 12.90
N ALA A 75 -26.74 -10.02 13.65
CA ALA A 75 -26.73 -10.03 15.11
C ALA A 75 -25.69 -10.99 15.76
N ARG A 76 -24.91 -11.73 14.96
CA ARG A 76 -23.77 -12.56 15.40
C ARG A 76 -22.42 -11.92 15.07
N GLY A 77 -22.42 -10.79 14.35
CA GLY A 77 -21.22 -10.11 13.87
C GLY A 77 -20.79 -10.52 12.47
N SER A 78 -21.47 -11.46 11.80
CA SER A 78 -21.06 -11.90 10.45
C SER A 78 -21.41 -10.85 9.39
N THR A 79 -20.43 -10.50 8.55
CA THR A 79 -20.59 -9.60 7.40
C THR A 79 -21.21 -10.34 6.20
N HIS A 80 -22.10 -9.67 5.49
CA HIS A 80 -22.85 -10.19 4.35
C HIS A 80 -22.97 -9.11 3.26
N ALA A 81 -22.38 -9.34 2.09
CA ALA A 81 -22.44 -8.41 0.96
C ALA A 81 -23.60 -8.70 -0.01
N ILE A 82 -24.16 -7.64 -0.59
CA ILE A 82 -25.11 -7.69 -1.71
C ILE A 82 -24.88 -6.51 -2.67
N ALA A 83 -25.00 -6.79 -3.98
CA ALA A 83 -24.83 -5.84 -5.07
C ALA A 83 -26.12 -5.75 -5.89
N LEU A 84 -26.57 -4.52 -6.21
CA LEU A 84 -27.77 -4.25 -7.00
C LEU A 84 -27.44 -3.41 -8.25
N ASP A 85 -28.10 -3.69 -9.38
CA ASP A 85 -28.07 -2.81 -10.55
C ASP A 85 -28.93 -1.54 -10.36
N GLU A 86 -28.88 -0.59 -11.32
CA GLU A 86 -29.73 0.62 -11.32
C GLU A 86 -31.25 0.32 -11.42
N GLN A 87 -31.65 -0.93 -11.64
CA GLN A 87 -33.04 -1.39 -11.67
C GLN A 87 -33.46 -2.06 -10.34
N GLY A 88 -32.50 -2.34 -9.45
CA GLY A 88 -32.70 -2.97 -8.14
C GLY A 88 -32.61 -4.50 -8.13
N ASN A 89 -32.20 -5.13 -9.24
CA ASN A 89 -31.98 -6.58 -9.28
C ASN A 89 -30.65 -6.93 -8.62
N GLN A 90 -30.57 -8.07 -7.92
CA GLN A 90 -29.30 -8.57 -7.41
C GLN A 90 -28.40 -9.04 -8.55
N VAL A 91 -27.14 -8.57 -8.56
CA VAL A 91 -26.09 -8.98 -9.50
C VAL A 91 -24.97 -9.75 -8.81
N ASN A 92 -24.17 -10.48 -9.58
CA ASN A 92 -22.93 -11.09 -9.11
C ASN A 92 -21.72 -10.23 -9.52
N VAL A 93 -21.01 -9.68 -8.52
CA VAL A 93 -19.88 -8.76 -8.72
C VAL A 93 -18.70 -9.44 -9.41
N ASP A 94 -18.37 -10.69 -9.06
CA ASP A 94 -17.23 -11.39 -9.69
C ASP A 94 -17.55 -11.79 -11.16
N GLU A 95 -18.83 -11.99 -11.51
CA GLU A 95 -19.26 -12.12 -12.91
C GLU A 95 -19.16 -10.78 -13.66
N LEU A 96 -19.53 -9.66 -13.03
CA LEU A 96 -19.43 -8.33 -13.64
C LEU A 96 -17.97 -7.86 -13.79
N ASP A 97 -17.09 -8.15 -12.83
CA ASP A 97 -15.65 -7.92 -12.95
C ASP A 97 -15.05 -8.75 -14.08
N THR A 98 -15.45 -10.02 -14.20
CA THR A 98 -15.05 -10.89 -15.32
C THR A 98 -15.57 -10.35 -16.66
N ALA A 99 -16.80 -9.83 -16.68
CA ALA A 99 -17.41 -9.24 -17.88
C ALA A 99 -16.79 -7.89 -18.27
N GLU A 100 -16.44 -7.02 -17.31
CA GLU A 100 -15.72 -5.77 -17.57
C GLU A 100 -14.29 -6.05 -18.01
N LEU A 101 -13.60 -7.03 -17.42
CA LEU A 101 -12.26 -7.45 -17.87
C LEU A 101 -12.34 -8.01 -19.30
N ALA A 102 -13.32 -8.85 -19.61
CA ALA A 102 -13.55 -9.34 -20.97
C ALA A 102 -13.93 -8.22 -21.95
N ALA A 103 -14.77 -7.27 -21.55
CA ALA A 103 -15.15 -6.11 -22.36
C ALA A 103 -13.96 -5.16 -22.58
N TYR A 104 -13.12 -4.96 -21.56
CA TYR A 104 -11.86 -4.22 -21.65
C TYR A 104 -10.94 -4.91 -22.66
N GLN A 105 -10.70 -6.21 -22.53
CA GLN A 105 -9.84 -6.97 -23.44
C GLN A 105 -10.39 -6.97 -24.88
N ASN A 106 -11.70 -7.05 -25.08
CA ASN A 106 -12.34 -6.95 -26.39
C ASN A 106 -12.20 -5.55 -27.03
N LYS A 107 -12.18 -4.48 -26.22
CA LYS A 107 -12.17 -3.08 -26.69
C LYS A 107 -10.76 -2.47 -26.81
N PHE A 108 -9.84 -2.91 -25.95
CA PHE A 108 -8.52 -2.32 -25.74
C PHE A 108 -7.37 -3.32 -25.91
N GLY A 109 -7.64 -4.63 -25.85
CA GLY A 109 -6.63 -5.69 -25.87
C GLY A 109 -5.78 -5.73 -24.60
N LYS A 110 -4.60 -6.35 -24.69
CA LYS A 110 -3.61 -6.43 -23.60
C LYS A 110 -2.69 -5.21 -23.57
N MET A 111 -3.25 -4.01 -23.69
CA MET A 111 -2.52 -2.73 -23.63
C MET A 111 -3.20 -1.81 -22.60
N ASP A 112 -2.41 -1.10 -21.81
CA ASP A 112 -2.95 -0.15 -20.83
C ASP A 112 -3.47 1.15 -21.48
N ARG A 113 -4.19 1.96 -20.69
CA ARG A 113 -4.82 3.20 -21.16
C ARG A 113 -3.83 4.33 -21.44
N GLU A 114 -2.60 4.30 -20.94
CA GLU A 114 -1.58 5.30 -21.29
C GLU A 114 -0.82 4.92 -22.55
N LEU A 115 -0.47 3.65 -22.71
CA LEU A 115 0.08 3.13 -23.94
C LEU A 115 -0.87 3.37 -25.11
N LEU A 116 -2.16 3.07 -24.98
CA LEU A 116 -3.14 3.35 -26.03
C LEU A 116 -3.27 4.84 -26.38
N ARG A 117 -3.09 5.75 -25.41
CA ARG A 117 -3.04 7.20 -25.64
C ARG A 117 -1.72 7.61 -26.32
N ALA A 118 -0.59 7.08 -25.88
CA ALA A 118 0.73 7.36 -26.45
C ALA A 118 0.93 6.78 -27.87
N LEU A 119 0.22 5.69 -28.21
CA LEU A 119 0.16 5.10 -29.54
C LEU A 119 -0.79 5.81 -30.51
N ALA A 120 -1.59 6.79 -30.05
CA ALA A 120 -2.51 7.52 -30.90
C ALA A 120 -1.75 8.44 -31.88
N GLY A 121 -2.06 8.34 -33.18
CA GLY A 121 -1.38 9.11 -34.23
C GLY A 121 0.05 8.67 -34.57
N LYS A 122 0.60 7.66 -33.88
CA LYS A 122 1.96 7.15 -34.10
C LYS A 122 2.08 6.28 -35.36
N THR A 123 3.25 6.30 -35.99
CA THR A 123 3.51 5.49 -37.19
C THR A 123 3.82 4.02 -36.84
N PRO A 124 3.59 3.03 -37.73
CA PRO A 124 3.83 1.61 -37.45
C PRO A 124 5.27 1.24 -37.08
N ASP A 125 6.23 2.10 -37.42
CA ASP A 125 7.68 1.96 -37.20
C ASP A 125 8.21 2.74 -35.99
N GLU A 126 7.38 3.56 -35.35
CA GLU A 126 7.84 4.45 -34.28
C GLU A 126 8.20 3.65 -33.01
N LEU A 127 9.42 3.88 -32.50
CA LEU A 127 10.00 3.12 -31.39
C LEU A 127 9.59 3.67 -30.02
N ILE A 128 8.59 3.04 -29.41
CA ILE A 128 8.09 3.34 -28.07
C ILE A 128 8.71 2.36 -27.06
N GLU A 129 9.11 2.87 -25.89
CA GLU A 129 9.59 2.03 -24.79
C GLU A 129 8.40 1.51 -23.97
N VAL A 130 8.40 0.21 -23.70
CA VAL A 130 7.29 -0.48 -23.04
C VAL A 130 7.77 -1.48 -21.99
N ASN A 131 6.95 -1.66 -20.96
CA ASN A 131 7.13 -2.68 -19.95
C ASN A 131 6.04 -3.76 -20.16
N ILE A 132 6.45 -4.95 -20.57
CA ILE A 132 5.57 -6.09 -20.90
C ILE A 132 5.53 -7.01 -19.68
N TRP A 133 4.39 -7.10 -19.02
CA TRP A 133 4.16 -8.07 -17.95
C TRP A 133 3.68 -9.40 -18.55
N LEU A 134 4.25 -10.51 -18.12
CA LEU A 134 3.95 -11.87 -18.57
C LEU A 134 3.17 -12.65 -17.50
N THR A 135 2.37 -13.60 -17.93
CA THR A 135 1.62 -14.49 -17.04
C THR A 135 2.57 -15.42 -16.28
N LEU A 136 2.57 -15.35 -14.94
CA LEU A 136 3.32 -16.26 -14.06
C LEU A 136 2.40 -16.89 -13.02
N THR A 137 2.22 -18.21 -13.10
CA THR A 137 1.47 -19.00 -12.11
C THR A 137 2.21 -19.05 -10.79
N GLU A 138 1.53 -18.75 -9.68
CA GLU A 138 2.07 -18.90 -8.33
C GLU A 138 1.94 -20.31 -7.77
N PRO A 139 2.86 -20.77 -6.91
CA PRO A 139 2.66 -21.98 -6.14
C PRO A 139 1.60 -21.75 -5.05
N ASP A 140 0.71 -22.73 -4.88
CA ASP A 140 -0.37 -22.69 -3.87
C ASP A 140 0.14 -22.69 -2.41
N ALA A 141 1.41 -23.06 -2.20
CA ALA A 141 2.07 -23.09 -0.90
C ALA A 141 3.25 -22.12 -0.86
N ALA A 142 3.30 -21.32 0.21
CA ALA A 142 4.43 -20.47 0.56
C ALA A 142 5.20 -21.07 1.76
N PRO A 143 6.52 -20.86 1.87
CA PRO A 143 7.27 -21.32 3.04
C PRO A 143 6.91 -20.44 4.25
N ALA A 144 6.20 -21.03 5.22
CA ALA A 144 5.65 -20.32 6.38
C ALA A 144 6.65 -19.40 7.10
N LYS A 145 6.14 -18.30 7.66
CA LYS A 145 6.82 -17.49 8.67
C LYS A 145 6.57 -18.10 10.05
N PRO A 146 7.53 -18.04 10.99
CA PRO A 146 7.26 -18.32 12.40
C PRO A 146 6.20 -17.33 12.91
N GLU A 147 5.10 -17.84 13.44
CA GLU A 147 4.00 -16.99 13.92
C GLU A 147 4.42 -16.23 15.17
N ILE A 148 4.07 -14.95 15.22
CA ILE A 148 4.40 -14.06 16.33
C ILE A 148 3.09 -13.63 16.95
N ILE A 149 2.64 -14.43 17.92
CA ILE A 149 1.52 -14.06 18.80
C ILE A 149 2.13 -13.34 20.01
N PRO A 150 1.83 -12.04 20.25
CA PRO A 150 2.33 -11.33 21.41
C PRO A 150 1.79 -11.97 22.71
N PRO A 151 2.58 -12.00 23.80
CA PRO A 151 2.16 -12.67 25.03
C PRO A 151 0.94 -11.98 25.65
N ALA A 152 -0.09 -12.78 25.96
CA ALA A 152 -1.32 -12.31 26.59
C ALA A 152 -1.05 -11.62 27.92
N GLN A 153 -1.69 -10.48 28.16
CA GLN A 153 -1.42 -9.64 29.32
C GLN A 153 -2.26 -9.98 30.55
N ALA A 154 -1.60 -9.97 31.71
CA ALA A 154 -2.24 -9.94 33.01
C ALA A 154 -2.39 -8.48 33.50
N GLY A 155 -3.28 -7.71 32.88
CA GLY A 155 -3.68 -6.39 33.39
C GLY A 155 -4.70 -6.53 34.53
N THR A 156 -4.41 -5.96 35.70
CA THR A 156 -5.18 -6.20 36.94
C THR A 156 -5.97 -5.00 37.46
N SER A 157 -5.81 -3.80 36.89
CA SER A 157 -6.56 -2.59 37.27
C SER A 157 -6.53 -1.51 36.18
N ASP A 158 -7.37 -0.48 36.35
CA ASP A 158 -7.22 0.81 35.67
C ASP A 158 -5.84 1.45 35.97
N MET A 159 -5.46 2.44 35.15
CA MET A 159 -4.18 3.16 35.24
C MET A 159 -4.39 4.67 35.03
N THR A 160 -3.80 5.53 35.86
CA THR A 160 -3.82 6.98 35.65
C THR A 160 -2.80 7.45 34.61
N ARG A 161 -2.97 8.67 34.08
CA ARG A 161 -1.98 9.28 33.17
C ARG A 161 -0.60 9.42 33.82
N ALA A 162 -0.52 9.76 35.11
CA ALA A 162 0.77 9.92 35.80
C ALA A 162 1.52 8.58 35.95
N GLU A 163 0.81 7.48 36.22
CA GLU A 163 1.37 6.13 36.28
C GLU A 163 1.83 5.66 34.89
N ARG A 164 0.99 5.86 33.86
CA ARG A 164 1.34 5.66 32.44
C ARG A 164 2.63 6.39 32.08
N ASP A 165 2.73 7.69 32.34
CA ASP A 165 3.91 8.51 32.03
C ASP A 165 5.16 8.01 32.80
N ALA A 166 5.00 7.53 34.04
CA ALA A 166 6.10 6.96 34.84
C ALA A 166 6.58 5.61 34.28
N ILE A 167 5.64 4.70 33.97
CA ILE A 167 5.89 3.38 33.40
C ILE A 167 6.52 3.50 32.00
N GLN A 168 6.06 4.43 31.17
CA GLN A 168 6.61 4.71 29.84
C GLN A 168 8.05 5.27 29.92
N ARG A 169 8.37 6.08 30.95
CA ARG A 169 9.75 6.50 31.24
C ARG A 169 10.62 5.32 31.71
N GLN A 170 10.10 4.45 32.57
CA GLN A 170 10.84 3.26 33.05
C GLN A 170 11.13 2.25 31.92
N PHE A 171 10.23 2.07 30.96
CA PHE A 171 10.46 1.18 29.82
C PHE A 171 11.41 1.72 28.74
N ALA A 172 11.82 2.99 28.80
CA ALA A 172 12.77 3.57 27.86
C ALA A 172 14.20 3.00 28.00
N SER A 173 14.54 2.37 29.13
CA SER A 173 15.89 1.87 29.45
C SER A 173 16.02 0.33 29.52
N ALA A 174 15.02 -0.41 29.06
CA ALA A 174 14.97 -1.87 29.20
C ALA A 174 15.32 -2.61 27.87
N PRO A 175 15.89 -3.83 27.93
CA PRO A 175 16.54 -4.47 26.79
C PRO A 175 15.60 -4.85 25.63
N ASN A 176 16.22 -5.18 24.48
CA ASN A 176 15.57 -5.64 23.26
C ASN A 176 15.01 -7.06 23.41
N ALA A 177 14.00 -7.39 22.60
CA ALA A 177 13.51 -8.76 22.44
C ALA A 177 14.47 -9.54 21.52
N SER A 178 14.93 -10.72 21.95
CA SER A 178 15.97 -11.49 21.25
C SER A 178 15.70 -13.00 21.24
N SER A 179 15.04 -13.48 20.20
CA SER A 179 14.93 -14.92 19.88
C SER A 179 14.69 -15.18 18.37
N PHE A 180 15.17 -14.29 17.51
CA PHE A 180 15.05 -14.39 16.05
C PHE A 180 16.41 -14.71 15.43
N ASP A 181 16.51 -15.80 14.68
CA ASP A 181 17.71 -16.17 13.95
C ASP A 181 17.74 -15.46 12.58
N ALA A 182 18.36 -14.29 12.56
CA ALA A 182 18.53 -13.50 11.34
C ALA A 182 19.39 -14.21 10.29
N ALA A 183 20.34 -15.08 10.67
CA ALA A 183 21.19 -15.77 9.71
C ALA A 183 20.45 -16.90 8.99
N ALA A 184 19.58 -17.64 9.69
CA ALA A 184 18.68 -18.60 9.08
C ALA A 184 17.64 -17.92 8.16
N TRP A 185 17.24 -16.69 8.47
CA TRP A 185 16.31 -15.91 7.66
C TRP A 185 16.95 -15.36 6.38
N GLU A 186 18.13 -14.73 6.47
CA GLU A 186 18.91 -14.25 5.30
C GLU A 186 19.22 -15.40 4.31
N ALA A 187 19.46 -16.61 4.82
CA ALA A 187 19.62 -17.81 3.99
C ALA A 187 18.31 -18.24 3.28
N LYS A 188 17.14 -18.02 3.92
CA LYS A 188 15.82 -18.29 3.32
C LYS A 188 15.48 -17.28 2.23
N GLU A 189 15.75 -16.00 2.45
CA GLU A 189 15.59 -14.94 1.43
C GLU A 189 16.48 -15.21 0.21
N THR A 190 17.73 -15.64 0.44
CA THR A 190 18.65 -16.09 -0.62
C THR A 190 18.10 -17.28 -1.41
N ALA A 191 17.45 -18.26 -0.76
CA ALA A 191 16.81 -19.38 -1.44
C ALA A 191 15.57 -18.94 -2.25
N ASN A 192 14.71 -18.09 -1.66
CA ASN A 192 13.55 -17.51 -2.36
C ASN A 192 13.99 -16.74 -3.63
N LEU A 193 15.12 -16.02 -3.59
CA LEU A 193 15.68 -15.31 -4.75
C LEU A 193 16.07 -16.27 -5.88
N MET A 194 16.70 -17.40 -5.57
CA MET A 194 17.09 -18.40 -6.57
C MET A 194 15.88 -19.10 -7.19
N ASP A 195 14.92 -19.54 -6.37
CA ASP A 195 13.71 -20.22 -6.84
C ASP A 195 12.81 -19.29 -7.67
N GLU A 196 12.63 -18.04 -7.22
CA GLU A 196 11.87 -17.04 -7.97
C GLU A 196 12.57 -16.67 -9.28
N SER A 197 13.89 -16.50 -9.27
CA SER A 197 14.64 -16.18 -10.49
C SER A 197 14.58 -17.32 -11.51
N ALA A 198 14.66 -18.58 -11.07
CA ALA A 198 14.46 -19.73 -11.94
C ALA A 198 13.06 -19.72 -12.57
N ARG A 199 12.00 -19.49 -11.78
CA ARG A 199 10.61 -19.40 -12.25
C ARG A 199 10.41 -18.27 -13.25
N VAL A 200 10.85 -17.06 -12.90
CA VAL A 200 10.77 -15.86 -13.75
C VAL A 200 11.55 -16.04 -15.04
N GLU A 201 12.73 -16.67 -15.00
CA GLU A 201 13.50 -16.98 -16.20
C GLU A 201 12.73 -17.92 -17.15
N THR A 202 11.95 -18.89 -16.63
CA THR A 202 11.17 -19.80 -17.51
C THR A 202 10.19 -19.07 -18.44
N VAL A 203 9.59 -17.96 -18.00
CA VAL A 203 8.63 -17.18 -18.80
C VAL A 203 9.30 -16.02 -19.54
N THR A 204 10.31 -15.38 -18.95
CA THR A 204 10.98 -14.19 -19.54
C THR A 204 12.05 -14.52 -20.57
N ARG A 205 12.89 -15.55 -20.35
CA ARG A 205 14.00 -15.89 -21.26
C ARG A 205 13.55 -16.16 -22.70
N PRO A 206 12.51 -16.98 -22.97
CA PRO A 206 12.13 -17.31 -24.34
C PRO A 206 11.76 -16.07 -25.18
N ILE A 207 11.01 -15.13 -24.59
CA ILE A 207 10.56 -13.90 -25.27
C ILE A 207 11.67 -12.84 -25.35
N VAL A 208 12.56 -12.74 -24.35
CA VAL A 208 13.77 -11.88 -24.42
C VAL A 208 14.73 -12.37 -25.50
N GLU A 209 14.98 -13.68 -25.60
CA GLU A 209 15.81 -14.26 -26.67
C GLU A 209 15.17 -14.10 -28.06
N GLU A 210 13.84 -14.18 -28.16
CA GLU A 210 13.11 -13.89 -29.40
C GLU A 210 13.29 -12.42 -29.81
N MET A 211 13.05 -11.47 -28.90
CA MET A 211 13.20 -10.03 -29.17
C MET A 211 14.63 -9.65 -29.53
N ARG A 212 15.64 -10.23 -28.85
CA ARG A 212 17.06 -10.04 -29.18
C ARG A 212 17.41 -10.61 -30.55
N ARG A 213 16.88 -11.79 -30.92
CA ARG A 213 17.04 -12.36 -32.29
C ARG A 213 16.33 -11.52 -33.36
N ALA A 214 15.27 -10.81 -33.00
CA ALA A 214 14.60 -9.82 -33.85
C ALA A 214 15.30 -8.45 -33.90
N GLY A 215 16.42 -8.27 -33.20
CA GLY A 215 17.23 -7.05 -33.21
C GLY A 215 16.83 -5.98 -32.19
N PHE A 216 16.00 -6.31 -31.19
CA PHE A 216 15.60 -5.37 -30.14
C PHE A 216 16.42 -5.54 -28.86
N GLU A 217 16.77 -4.41 -28.23
CA GLU A 217 17.36 -4.37 -26.90
C GLU A 217 16.30 -4.68 -25.84
N ALA A 218 16.09 -5.97 -25.62
CA ALA A 218 15.21 -6.49 -24.58
C ALA A 218 16.00 -6.91 -23.34
N SER A 219 15.46 -6.59 -22.16
CA SER A 219 15.91 -7.05 -20.84
C SER A 219 14.71 -7.57 -20.05
N ALA A 220 14.95 -8.36 -19.01
CA ALA A 220 13.91 -8.78 -18.07
C ALA A 220 14.36 -8.50 -16.65
N SER A 221 13.40 -8.32 -15.75
CA SER A 221 13.64 -8.47 -14.33
C SER A 221 14.01 -9.91 -14.01
N ALA A 222 14.90 -10.11 -13.03
CA ALA A 222 15.21 -11.45 -12.51
C ALA A 222 14.13 -11.95 -11.54
N ILE A 223 13.39 -11.06 -10.86
CA ILE A 223 12.48 -11.42 -9.74
C ILE A 223 11.00 -11.18 -10.03
N ALA A 224 10.66 -10.78 -11.26
CA ALA A 224 9.27 -10.60 -11.71
C ALA A 224 9.15 -10.91 -13.20
N PRO A 225 7.99 -11.36 -13.69
CA PRO A 225 7.77 -11.76 -15.09
C PRO A 225 7.66 -10.55 -16.03
N LEU A 226 8.58 -9.60 -15.93
CA LEU A 226 8.53 -8.27 -16.54
C LEU A 226 9.67 -8.10 -17.54
N VAL A 227 9.32 -7.80 -18.79
CA VAL A 227 10.26 -7.56 -19.90
C VAL A 227 10.23 -6.08 -20.28
N ASN A 228 11.40 -5.45 -20.26
CA ASN A 228 11.60 -4.05 -20.62
C ASN A 228 12.25 -4.00 -22.00
N VAL A 229 11.58 -3.36 -22.97
CA VAL A 229 12.02 -3.36 -24.36
C VAL A 229 11.49 -2.13 -25.11
N ARG A 230 12.26 -1.66 -26.10
CA ARG A 230 11.82 -0.60 -27.01
C ARG A 230 11.40 -1.21 -28.35
N LEU A 231 10.13 -1.01 -28.74
CA LEU A 231 9.49 -1.71 -29.85
C LEU A 231 8.79 -0.76 -30.84
N PRO A 232 8.75 -1.11 -32.15
CA PRO A 232 7.87 -0.46 -33.11
C PRO A 232 6.39 -0.65 -32.73
N VAL A 233 5.54 0.34 -33.02
CA VAL A 233 4.08 0.27 -32.78
C VAL A 233 3.44 -1.00 -33.34
N ARG A 234 3.87 -1.49 -34.51
CA ARG A 234 3.36 -2.77 -35.06
C ARG A 234 3.69 -3.98 -34.17
N MET A 235 4.86 -3.99 -33.54
CA MET A 235 5.31 -5.10 -32.71
C MET A 235 4.60 -5.08 -31.36
N ILE A 236 4.39 -3.90 -30.76
CA ILE A 236 3.58 -3.74 -29.54
C ILE A 236 2.18 -4.35 -29.75
N ARG A 237 1.53 -4.01 -30.87
CA ARG A 237 0.21 -4.57 -31.27
C ARG A 237 0.23 -6.06 -31.64
N LEU A 238 1.40 -6.65 -31.88
CA LEU A 238 1.59 -8.08 -32.13
C LEU A 238 1.78 -8.84 -30.81
N TYR A 239 2.70 -8.38 -29.95
CA TYR A 239 2.93 -8.96 -28.62
C TYR A 239 1.69 -8.88 -27.74
N ALA A 240 0.87 -7.82 -27.83
CA ALA A 240 -0.41 -7.69 -27.13
C ALA A 240 -1.49 -8.73 -27.52
N ARG A 241 -1.21 -9.63 -28.48
CA ARG A 241 -2.09 -10.76 -28.88
C ARG A 241 -1.63 -12.12 -28.36
N ARG A 242 -0.46 -12.18 -27.72
CA ARG A 242 0.13 -13.44 -27.22
C ARG A 242 -0.59 -13.95 -25.98
N ALA A 243 -0.50 -15.24 -25.71
CA ALA A 243 -1.17 -15.86 -24.57
C ALA A 243 -0.41 -15.57 -23.27
N GLU A 244 0.92 -15.68 -23.35
CA GLU A 244 1.91 -15.51 -22.29
C GLU A 244 2.14 -14.06 -21.85
N VAL A 245 1.71 -13.07 -22.62
CA VAL A 245 1.65 -11.66 -22.19
C VAL A 245 0.40 -11.46 -21.34
N GLU A 246 0.52 -10.85 -20.16
CA GLU A 246 -0.64 -10.41 -19.36
C GLU A 246 -1.12 -9.05 -19.87
N MET A 247 -0.24 -8.04 -19.83
CA MET A 247 -0.49 -6.67 -20.28
C MET A 247 0.80 -5.96 -20.71
N ILE A 248 0.70 -5.02 -21.64
CA ILE A 248 1.77 -4.12 -22.04
C ILE A 248 1.48 -2.71 -21.54
N HIS A 249 2.46 -2.12 -20.87
CA HIS A 249 2.43 -0.79 -20.28
C HIS A 249 3.40 0.17 -20.99
N LEU A 250 3.12 1.47 -20.91
CA LEU A 250 4.04 2.52 -21.35
C LEU A 250 5.18 2.69 -20.34
N ALA A 251 6.44 2.73 -20.78
CA ALA A 251 7.57 3.04 -19.91
C ALA A 251 7.69 4.56 -19.67
N ALA A 252 8.23 4.95 -18.51
CA ALA A 252 8.26 6.35 -18.07
C ALA A 252 9.51 6.70 -17.25
N HIS A 253 9.64 7.98 -16.88
CA HIS A 253 10.88 8.61 -16.42
C HIS A 253 10.69 9.34 -15.06
N PRO A 254 11.61 9.23 -14.08
CA PRO A 254 11.53 9.88 -12.75
C PRO A 254 12.12 11.30 -12.55
N ALA A 255 11.99 11.85 -11.32
CA ALA A 255 12.53 13.15 -10.86
C ALA A 255 12.65 13.28 -9.30
N ASP A 256 13.19 14.42 -8.81
CA ASP A 256 13.83 14.70 -7.49
C ASP A 256 13.30 16.01 -6.77
N GLU A 257 13.31 16.17 -5.41
CA GLU A 257 12.75 17.40 -4.74
C GLU A 257 13.23 17.81 -3.27
N MET A 258 12.31 18.16 -2.31
CA MET A 258 12.22 17.90 -0.82
C MET A 258 13.03 18.65 0.29
N ASN A 259 12.53 18.89 1.56
CA ASN A 259 13.28 19.17 2.87
C ASN A 259 12.79 18.50 4.31
N VAL A 260 12.34 19.10 5.49
CA VAL A 260 12.71 19.01 7.02
C VAL A 260 12.69 17.82 8.10
N ALA A 261 11.77 17.70 9.05
CA ALA A 261 11.63 16.61 10.06
C ALA A 261 12.42 16.42 11.38
N ARG A 262 13.74 16.10 11.40
CA ARG A 262 14.31 15.08 12.36
C ARG A 262 13.81 15.07 13.82
N LYS A 263 13.59 16.23 14.44
CA LYS A 263 13.11 16.32 15.82
C LYS A 263 11.59 16.15 15.96
N ALA A 264 10.79 16.64 15.01
CA ALA A 264 9.32 16.56 14.98
C ALA A 264 8.80 15.10 14.94
N ILE A 265 9.50 14.20 14.24
CA ILE A 265 9.21 12.75 14.25
C ILE A 265 9.79 12.00 15.45
N GLY A 266 10.41 12.69 16.41
CA GLY A 266 10.88 12.11 17.68
C GLY A 266 12.09 11.18 17.61
N ALA A 267 12.71 10.97 16.44
CA ALA A 267 13.82 10.01 16.25
C ALA A 267 14.99 10.18 17.22
N HIS A 268 15.29 11.44 17.61
CA HIS A 268 16.31 11.77 18.60
C HIS A 268 16.06 11.14 19.99
N ILE A 269 14.80 10.90 20.36
CA ILE A 269 14.44 10.21 21.62
C ILE A 269 14.78 8.73 21.51
N VAL A 270 14.52 8.08 20.37
CA VAL A 270 14.86 6.68 20.12
C VAL A 270 16.39 6.48 20.12
N GLN A 271 17.12 7.42 19.51
CA GLN A 271 18.60 7.47 19.56
C GLN A 271 19.14 7.58 21.00
N SER A 272 18.45 8.31 21.89
CA SER A 272 18.84 8.39 23.30
C SER A 272 18.67 7.07 24.08
N ARG A 273 17.88 6.13 23.55
CA ARG A 273 17.69 4.76 24.08
C ARG A 273 18.75 3.76 23.55
N GLY A 274 19.76 4.23 22.82
CA GLY A 274 20.78 3.40 22.18
C GLY A 274 20.33 2.72 20.87
N ILE A 275 19.14 3.04 20.37
CA ILE A 275 18.62 2.54 19.10
C ILE A 275 18.90 3.57 18.01
N THR A 276 19.81 3.24 17.10
CA THR A 276 20.40 4.12 16.07
C THR A 276 20.44 3.48 14.68
N GLY A 277 19.83 2.31 14.49
CA GLY A 277 19.88 1.51 13.25
C GLY A 277 21.02 0.48 13.22
N ALA A 278 21.75 0.29 14.32
CA ALA A 278 22.88 -0.63 14.35
C ALA A 278 22.42 -2.07 14.07
N GLY A 279 22.89 -2.65 12.97
CA GLY A 279 22.53 -4.03 12.58
C GLY A 279 21.28 -4.17 11.70
N SER A 280 20.73 -3.06 11.19
CA SER A 280 19.83 -3.10 10.02
C SER A 280 20.58 -2.83 8.71
N LYS A 281 19.98 -3.26 7.60
CA LYS A 281 20.50 -3.16 6.23
C LYS A 281 19.45 -2.55 5.32
N ILE A 282 19.80 -1.49 4.60
CA ILE A 282 18.86 -0.66 3.84
C ILE A 282 19.41 -0.47 2.43
N ALA A 283 18.55 -0.66 1.42
CA ALA A 283 18.81 -0.23 0.06
C ALA A 283 18.08 1.08 -0.23
N VAL A 284 18.74 2.01 -0.91
CA VAL A 284 18.13 3.20 -1.49
C VAL A 284 18.45 3.20 -2.97
N LEU A 285 17.43 3.31 -3.80
CA LEU A 285 17.55 3.10 -5.24
C LEU A 285 17.02 4.35 -5.93
N GLU A 286 17.90 5.21 -6.44
CA GLU A 286 17.52 6.54 -6.92
C GLU A 286 17.62 6.72 -8.43
N TYR A 287 16.78 7.61 -8.96
CA TYR A 287 16.89 7.99 -10.36
C TYR A 287 18.12 8.86 -10.61
N ASN A 288 18.89 8.53 -11.65
CA ASN A 288 19.95 9.35 -12.25
C ASN A 288 20.94 10.00 -11.24
N GLY A 289 21.13 9.37 -10.07
CA GLY A 289 21.76 10.03 -8.94
C GLY A 289 22.48 9.08 -7.99
N MET A 290 23.79 9.24 -7.90
CA MET A 290 24.63 8.62 -6.87
C MET A 290 24.97 9.62 -5.77
N PRO A 291 25.08 9.19 -4.50
CA PRO A 291 25.47 10.07 -3.40
C PRO A 291 26.95 10.46 -3.50
N LYS A 292 27.28 11.65 -3.00
CA LYS A 292 28.66 12.11 -2.80
C LYS A 292 29.30 11.34 -1.64
N ALA A 293 29.73 10.10 -1.87
CA ALA A 293 30.34 9.24 -0.85
C ALA A 293 31.65 9.77 -0.24
N SER A 294 32.24 10.85 -0.79
CA SER A 294 33.35 11.58 -0.15
C SER A 294 32.88 12.63 0.87
N ASN A 295 31.58 12.75 1.12
CA ASN A 295 31.04 13.59 2.19
C ASN A 295 31.42 12.94 3.54
N PRO A 296 32.11 13.67 4.44
CA PRO A 296 32.65 13.09 5.68
C PRO A 296 31.58 12.59 6.66
N PHE A 297 30.31 12.94 6.48
CA PHE A 297 29.20 12.50 7.32
C PHE A 297 28.48 11.25 6.78
N LEU A 298 28.78 10.81 5.55
CA LEU A 298 28.21 9.60 4.94
C LEU A 298 29.12 8.37 5.10
N GLN A 299 29.87 8.29 6.20
CA GLN A 299 30.86 7.22 6.42
C GLN A 299 30.23 5.82 6.46
N GLY A 300 30.71 4.96 5.55
CA GLY A 300 30.33 3.57 5.43
C GLY A 300 29.03 3.31 4.65
N ILE A 301 28.53 4.28 3.87
CA ILE A 301 27.62 3.93 2.77
C ILE A 301 28.35 3.10 1.71
N THR A 302 27.67 2.15 1.10
CA THR A 302 28.16 1.40 -0.07
C THR A 302 27.50 1.98 -1.32
N ARG A 303 28.26 2.21 -2.39
CA ARG A 303 27.71 2.57 -3.71
C ARG A 303 27.93 1.44 -4.69
N ASP A 304 26.87 1.01 -5.36
CA ASP A 304 26.95 0.02 -6.42
C ASP A 304 26.79 0.72 -7.78
N ASN A 305 27.94 1.03 -8.39
CA ASN A 305 28.01 1.82 -9.63
C ASN A 305 27.83 0.95 -10.89
N PHE A 306 27.01 -0.12 -10.81
CA PHE A 306 26.68 -0.98 -11.96
C PHE A 306 26.04 -0.17 -13.10
N VAL A 307 25.14 0.77 -12.75
CA VAL A 307 24.68 1.83 -13.65
C VAL A 307 25.49 3.10 -13.37
N ALA A 308 25.95 3.76 -14.44
CA ALA A 308 26.83 4.92 -14.35
C ALA A 308 26.07 6.25 -14.24
N CYS A 309 25.48 6.53 -13.08
CA CYS A 309 24.79 7.81 -12.81
C CYS A 309 25.76 8.91 -12.32
N PRO A 310 25.44 10.20 -12.56
CA PRO A 310 26.20 11.33 -12.00
C PRO A 310 26.02 11.42 -10.48
N ILE A 311 26.85 12.24 -9.84
CA ILE A 311 26.64 12.61 -8.43
C ILE A 311 25.45 13.56 -8.33
N SER A 312 24.40 13.16 -7.61
CA SER A 312 23.22 14.01 -7.37
C SER A 312 23.21 14.61 -5.96
N ALA A 313 22.69 15.84 -5.85
CA ALA A 313 22.40 16.45 -4.56
C ALA A 313 21.26 15.72 -3.83
N HIS A 314 20.22 15.29 -4.57
CA HIS A 314 19.08 14.52 -4.09
C HIS A 314 19.51 13.23 -3.36
N ALA A 315 20.20 12.35 -4.08
CA ALA A 315 20.75 11.11 -3.52
C ALA A 315 21.71 11.36 -2.33
N THR A 316 22.45 12.47 -2.35
CA THR A 316 23.31 12.85 -1.21
C THR A 316 22.51 13.32 0.00
N GLY A 317 21.39 14.03 -0.20
CA GLY A 317 20.47 14.44 0.86
C GLY A 317 19.77 13.25 1.51
N ILE A 318 19.26 12.31 0.71
CA ILE A 318 18.56 11.09 1.15
C ILE A 318 19.48 10.26 2.05
N ALA A 319 20.72 10.03 1.59
CA ALA A 319 21.74 9.32 2.36
C ALA A 319 21.95 9.92 3.76
N GLY A 320 21.91 11.26 3.86
CA GLY A 320 22.08 11.96 5.13
C GLY A 320 20.87 11.89 6.04
N ILE A 321 19.66 11.94 5.50
CA ILE A 321 18.42 11.79 6.27
C ILE A 321 18.36 10.42 6.94
N ILE A 322 18.69 9.35 6.21
CA ILE A 322 18.77 8.03 6.83
C ILE A 322 19.95 8.00 7.81
N ARG A 323 21.17 8.37 7.36
CA ARG A 323 22.39 7.89 8.02
C ARG A 323 23.39 8.94 8.52
N SER A 324 23.23 10.24 8.24
CA SER A 324 24.27 11.25 8.49
C SER A 324 24.90 11.16 9.89
N ARG A 325 26.23 11.08 9.91
CA ARG A 325 27.05 10.99 11.13
C ARG A 325 27.33 12.34 11.78
N ASP A 326 26.88 13.46 11.20
CA ASP A 326 27.05 14.76 11.86
C ASP A 326 26.36 14.80 13.23
N THR A 327 26.87 15.67 14.10
CA THR A 327 26.37 15.90 15.46
C THR A 327 25.07 16.72 15.48
N THR A 328 24.90 17.66 14.55
CA THR A 328 23.74 18.55 14.45
C THR A 328 22.73 17.96 13.45
N ILE A 329 23.21 17.75 12.22
CA ILE A 329 22.51 17.20 11.07
C ILE A 329 22.66 15.68 11.06
N LYS A 330 22.29 15.04 12.17
CA LYS A 330 22.32 13.58 12.33
C LYS A 330 21.21 12.92 11.51
N GLY A 331 21.43 11.72 10.98
CA GLY A 331 20.38 10.93 10.35
C GLY A 331 19.33 10.43 11.35
N ILE A 332 18.28 9.77 10.85
CA ILE A 332 17.27 9.06 11.65
C ILE A 332 17.87 7.77 12.23
N ALA A 333 18.61 7.02 11.42
CA ALA A 333 19.25 5.74 11.74
C ALA A 333 20.77 5.78 11.38
N PRO A 334 21.59 6.57 12.09
CA PRO A 334 22.99 6.81 11.74
C PRO A 334 23.91 5.57 11.74
N ASP A 335 23.54 4.48 12.43
CA ASP A 335 24.30 3.23 12.48
C ASP A 335 23.84 2.15 11.50
N THR A 336 22.80 2.40 10.70
CA THR A 336 22.33 1.44 9.70
C THR A 336 23.33 1.20 8.58
N ARG A 337 23.40 -0.02 8.06
CA ARG A 337 24.11 -0.27 6.79
C ARG A 337 23.23 0.25 5.65
N LEU A 338 23.84 1.00 4.75
CA LEU A 338 23.14 1.71 3.68
C LEU A 338 23.87 1.46 2.37
N TRP A 339 23.23 0.76 1.46
CA TRP A 339 23.67 0.61 0.08
C TRP A 339 22.85 1.56 -0.80
N MET A 340 23.52 2.15 -1.79
CA MET A 340 22.88 3.04 -2.76
C MET A 340 23.17 2.57 -4.17
N GLY A 341 22.09 2.30 -4.90
CA GLY A 341 22.06 2.02 -6.32
C GLY A 341 21.35 3.15 -7.07
N CYS A 342 21.43 3.15 -8.40
CA CYS A 342 20.75 4.14 -9.22
C CYS A 342 20.37 3.60 -10.60
N GLY A 343 19.42 4.23 -11.27
CA GLY A 343 19.04 3.87 -12.63
C GLY A 343 18.56 5.05 -13.46
N ILE A 344 18.53 4.90 -14.78
CA ILE A 344 18.03 5.93 -15.71
C ILE A 344 16.80 5.47 -16.52
N THR A 345 16.48 4.18 -16.48
CA THR A 345 15.28 3.55 -17.06
C THR A 345 14.56 2.69 -16.03
N ASN A 346 13.33 2.26 -16.32
CA ASN A 346 12.62 1.27 -15.50
C ASN A 346 13.37 -0.06 -15.39
N ALA A 347 14.12 -0.46 -16.43
CA ALA A 347 14.94 -1.66 -16.43
C ALA A 347 16.13 -1.54 -15.46
N ASP A 348 16.77 -0.37 -15.39
CA ASP A 348 17.84 -0.11 -14.43
C ASP A 348 17.33 -0.15 -13.00
N MET A 349 16.17 0.47 -12.71
CA MET A 349 15.60 0.46 -11.36
C MET A 349 15.24 -0.97 -10.90
N GLN A 350 14.68 -1.80 -11.79
CA GLN A 350 14.48 -3.22 -11.51
C GLN A 350 15.81 -3.95 -11.27
N THR A 351 16.82 -3.70 -12.10
CA THR A 351 18.16 -4.31 -11.97
C THR A 351 18.82 -3.95 -10.64
N MET A 352 18.79 -2.67 -10.25
CA MET A 352 19.33 -2.24 -8.95
C MET A 352 18.48 -2.69 -7.76
N THR A 353 17.18 -2.97 -7.96
CA THR A 353 16.36 -3.62 -6.93
C THR A 353 16.82 -5.04 -6.68
N ASN A 354 17.04 -5.84 -7.73
CA ASN A 354 17.59 -7.20 -7.60
C ASN A 354 18.94 -7.17 -6.85
N ARG A 355 19.81 -6.21 -7.18
CA ARG A 355 21.08 -5.99 -6.46
C ARG A 355 20.87 -5.53 -5.01
N GLY A 356 19.81 -4.76 -4.74
CA GLY A 356 19.31 -4.45 -3.40
C GLY A 356 19.12 -5.69 -2.53
N LEU A 357 18.50 -6.72 -3.10
CA LEU A 357 18.25 -8.01 -2.47
C LEU A 357 19.54 -8.85 -2.37
N ASP A 358 20.41 -8.83 -3.39
CA ASP A 358 21.74 -9.46 -3.34
C ASP A 358 22.64 -8.89 -2.22
N TRP A 359 22.45 -7.62 -1.82
CA TRP A 359 23.14 -7.01 -0.68
C TRP A 359 22.57 -7.44 0.68
N GLY A 360 21.43 -8.15 0.68
CA GLY A 360 20.63 -8.49 1.85
C GLY A 360 20.01 -7.26 2.50
N ALA A 361 19.43 -6.33 1.73
CA ALA A 361 18.58 -5.29 2.31
C ALA A 361 17.39 -5.90 3.07
N GLU A 362 16.83 -5.14 4.01
CA GLU A 362 15.67 -5.52 4.85
C GLU A 362 14.46 -4.58 4.61
N THR A 363 14.69 -3.52 3.82
CA THR A 363 13.71 -2.55 3.32
C THR A 363 14.38 -1.70 2.24
N ILE A 364 13.57 -1.27 1.26
CA ILE A 364 14.00 -0.49 0.11
C ILE A 364 13.32 0.89 0.14
N SER A 365 14.12 1.95 -0.03
CA SER A 365 13.64 3.33 -0.14
C SER A 365 13.66 3.79 -1.61
N LEU A 366 12.54 4.34 -2.08
CA LEU A 366 12.35 4.86 -3.44
C LEU A 366 11.87 6.31 -3.40
N SER A 367 12.73 7.25 -3.79
CA SER A 367 12.45 8.69 -3.65
C SER A 367 11.99 9.34 -4.98
N TRP A 368 11.37 8.55 -5.86
CA TRP A 368 11.14 8.88 -7.29
C TRP A 368 9.86 8.23 -7.84
N TYR A 369 9.48 8.54 -9.09
CA TYR A 369 8.27 8.00 -9.74
C TYR A 369 8.46 7.54 -11.19
N SER A 370 7.58 6.69 -11.73
CA SER A 370 7.57 6.39 -13.17
C SER A 370 6.15 6.17 -13.70
N GLY A 371 5.64 7.18 -14.39
CA GLY A 371 4.35 7.13 -15.10
C GLY A 371 3.34 8.12 -14.55
N SER A 372 2.24 8.32 -15.29
CA SER A 372 1.07 9.10 -14.86
C SER A 372 -0.20 8.26 -14.78
N ASN A 373 -0.12 6.95 -15.03
CA ASN A 373 -1.23 6.01 -14.90
C ASN A 373 -1.88 6.15 -13.53
N HIS A 374 -3.12 6.66 -13.48
CA HIS A 374 -3.90 6.79 -12.24
C HIS A 374 -4.35 5.43 -11.65
N ALA A 375 -3.78 4.31 -12.08
CA ALA A 375 -4.16 2.95 -11.68
C ALA A 375 -2.90 2.07 -11.64
N PRO A 376 -2.79 1.07 -10.73
CA PRO A 376 -1.59 0.26 -10.56
C PRO A 376 -1.13 -0.44 -11.84
N GLY A 377 0.15 -0.27 -12.19
CA GLY A 377 0.78 -0.85 -13.39
C GLY A 377 1.84 -1.90 -13.08
N ALA A 378 2.61 -2.29 -14.11
CA ALA A 378 3.69 -3.27 -13.98
C ALA A 378 4.76 -2.91 -12.93
N LEU A 379 5.04 -1.63 -12.70
CA LEU A 379 6.05 -1.21 -11.72
C LEU A 379 5.51 -1.26 -10.28
N ASP A 380 4.22 -1.01 -10.07
CA ASP A 380 3.54 -1.26 -8.79
C ASP A 380 3.52 -2.76 -8.49
N LYS A 381 3.14 -3.60 -9.47
CA LYS A 381 3.24 -5.07 -9.35
C LYS A 381 4.67 -5.54 -9.03
N PHE A 382 5.69 -4.89 -9.61
CA PHE A 382 7.09 -5.23 -9.37
C PHE A 382 7.51 -4.99 -7.90
N TYR A 383 7.18 -3.83 -7.32
CA TYR A 383 7.54 -3.58 -5.91
C TYR A 383 6.58 -4.24 -4.92
N ASP A 384 5.34 -4.53 -5.30
CA ASP A 384 4.49 -5.44 -4.53
C ASP A 384 5.07 -6.87 -4.49
N ARG A 385 5.71 -7.33 -5.58
CA ARG A 385 6.38 -8.64 -5.64
C ARG A 385 7.51 -8.75 -4.63
N VAL A 386 8.26 -7.66 -4.43
CA VAL A 386 9.40 -7.61 -3.52
C VAL A 386 8.98 -7.97 -2.09
N MET A 387 7.94 -7.31 -1.56
CA MET A 387 7.42 -7.62 -0.23
C MET A 387 6.79 -9.03 -0.15
N PHE A 388 6.10 -9.48 -1.19
CA PHE A 388 5.37 -10.76 -1.23
C PHE A 388 6.28 -12.01 -1.30
N VAL A 389 7.55 -11.87 -1.71
CA VAL A 389 8.52 -12.97 -1.86
C VAL A 389 9.76 -12.83 -0.96
N PHE A 390 10.31 -11.62 -0.85
CA PHE A 390 11.55 -11.36 -0.10
C PHE A 390 11.28 -10.69 1.25
N HIS A 391 10.02 -10.36 1.55
CA HIS A 391 9.58 -9.82 2.83
C HIS A 391 10.16 -8.42 3.16
N ASP A 392 10.75 -7.75 2.17
CA ASP A 392 11.18 -6.36 2.26
C ASP A 392 10.01 -5.39 2.14
N LEU A 393 9.85 -4.50 3.13
CA LEU A 393 8.94 -3.37 3.00
C LEU A 393 9.54 -2.35 2.02
N VAL A 394 8.85 -2.08 0.91
CA VAL A 394 9.20 -1.00 -0.03
C VAL A 394 8.52 0.30 0.41
N ILE A 395 9.31 1.33 0.67
CA ILE A 395 8.86 2.64 1.16
C ILE A 395 9.10 3.67 0.06
N LYS A 396 8.03 4.31 -0.43
CA LYS A 396 8.07 5.20 -1.60
C LYS A 396 7.46 6.56 -1.30
N SER A 397 8.02 7.61 -1.88
CA SER A 397 7.56 9.00 -1.70
C SER A 397 6.36 9.34 -2.58
N ALA A 398 5.18 9.59 -2.01
CA ALA A 398 3.88 9.59 -2.72
C ALA A 398 3.89 10.30 -4.08
N GLY A 399 4.58 11.44 -4.16
CA GLY A 399 4.73 12.27 -5.35
C GLY A 399 4.50 13.73 -4.99
N ASN A 400 4.81 14.62 -5.92
CA ASN A 400 4.76 16.06 -5.67
C ASN A 400 3.77 16.74 -6.62
N ARG A 401 2.57 16.16 -6.72
CA ARG A 401 1.54 16.56 -7.70
C ARG A 401 0.39 17.33 -7.10
N GLY A 402 0.40 17.63 -5.80
CA GLY A 402 -0.72 18.23 -5.04
C GLY A 402 -1.30 19.50 -5.68
N ALA A 403 -0.44 20.46 -6.03
CA ALA A 403 -0.81 21.70 -6.72
C ALA A 403 -1.12 21.53 -8.23
N GLY A 404 -0.90 20.32 -8.78
CA GLY A 404 -1.19 19.94 -10.15
C GLY A 404 -2.47 19.11 -10.27
N ASP A 405 -2.34 17.80 -10.47
CA ASP A 405 -3.46 16.87 -10.58
C ASP A 405 -3.72 16.06 -9.29
N GLY A 406 -2.81 16.10 -8.31
CA GLY A 406 -2.92 15.52 -6.97
C GLY A 406 -2.57 14.03 -6.83
N TRP A 407 -2.43 13.28 -7.92
CA TRP A 407 -2.32 11.80 -7.84
C TRP A 407 -1.03 11.33 -7.19
N VAL A 408 -1.16 10.30 -6.34
CA VAL A 408 -0.02 9.46 -5.94
C VAL A 408 0.56 8.78 -7.18
N THR A 409 1.86 8.52 -7.16
CA THR A 409 2.63 8.18 -8.36
C THR A 409 3.19 6.75 -8.33
N PRO A 410 3.20 6.00 -9.45
CA PRO A 410 3.84 4.68 -9.50
C PRO A 410 5.32 4.76 -9.11
N PRO A 411 5.90 3.79 -8.39
CA PRO A 411 5.29 2.52 -7.96
C PRO A 411 4.56 2.57 -6.59
N GLY A 412 4.04 3.74 -6.17
CA GLY A 412 3.37 3.92 -4.87
C GLY A 412 1.89 3.57 -4.86
N LEU A 413 1.35 3.12 -6.00
CA LEU A 413 -0.04 2.69 -6.11
C LEU A 413 -0.18 1.25 -5.60
N GLY A 414 0.92 0.47 -5.61
CA GLY A 414 1.00 -0.91 -5.13
C GLY A 414 0.52 -1.08 -3.70
N TYR A 415 -0.19 -2.18 -3.45
CA TYR A 415 -0.88 -2.45 -2.18
C TYR A 415 0.09 -2.73 -1.03
N ASN A 416 1.20 -3.42 -1.33
CA ASN A 416 2.20 -3.82 -0.35
C ASN A 416 3.14 -2.65 -0.05
N THR A 417 3.51 -1.87 -1.08
CA THR A 417 4.31 -0.65 -0.92
C THR A 417 3.69 0.31 0.10
N LEU A 418 4.53 1.01 0.87
CA LEU A 418 4.12 2.08 1.78
C LEU A 418 4.41 3.43 1.11
N SER A 419 3.35 4.18 0.76
CA SER A 419 3.47 5.53 0.22
C SER A 419 3.51 6.56 1.34
N VAL A 420 4.41 7.55 1.20
CA VAL A 420 4.69 8.56 2.21
C VAL A 420 4.49 9.97 1.65
N GLY A 421 3.52 10.71 2.19
CA GLY A 421 3.29 12.14 1.85
C GLY A 421 4.14 13.11 2.69
N ASN A 422 4.04 14.41 2.37
CA ASN A 422 4.87 15.51 2.90
C ASN A 422 4.04 16.48 3.75
N TYR A 423 4.49 16.74 4.99
CA TYR A 423 4.10 17.94 5.74
C TYR A 423 5.26 18.92 6.02
N ASP A 424 4.94 20.18 6.22
CA ASP A 424 5.85 21.21 6.71
C ASP A 424 5.69 21.35 8.22
N ASP A 425 6.71 20.97 8.99
CA ASP A 425 6.75 21.11 10.47
C ASP A 425 7.14 22.53 10.95
N LYS A 426 7.18 23.49 10.01
CA LYS A 426 7.54 24.90 10.23
C LYS A 426 8.95 25.11 10.81
N ASN A 427 9.81 24.08 10.80
CA ASN A 427 11.09 24.00 11.51
C ASN A 427 10.97 23.96 13.04
N THR A 428 9.82 23.58 13.60
CA THR A 428 9.65 23.43 15.06
C THR A 428 9.89 21.98 15.52
N VAL A 429 9.58 21.71 16.79
CA VAL A 429 9.59 20.35 17.38
C VAL A 429 8.19 19.98 17.87
N SER A 430 7.22 20.89 17.74
CA SER A 430 5.85 20.72 18.21
C SER A 430 4.95 20.49 17.02
N ALA A 431 4.24 19.37 16.98
CA ALA A 431 3.30 19.05 15.90
C ALA A 431 2.00 19.89 15.92
N LEU A 432 2.05 21.11 16.46
CA LEU A 432 0.90 22.01 16.66
C LEU A 432 0.75 23.07 15.56
N ASP A 433 1.84 23.40 14.86
CA ASP A 433 1.85 24.30 13.70
C ASP A 433 2.19 23.59 12.37
N ASP A 434 2.42 22.28 12.43
CA ASP A 434 2.56 21.40 11.26
C ASP A 434 1.35 21.46 10.33
N LEU A 435 1.59 21.52 9.02
CA LEU A 435 0.54 21.46 7.99
C LEU A 435 0.98 20.58 6.83
N MET A 436 0.07 19.83 6.20
CA MET A 436 0.37 19.14 4.94
C MET A 436 0.86 20.13 3.88
N GLN A 437 1.91 19.74 3.14
CA GLN A 437 2.45 20.59 2.09
C GLN A 437 1.56 20.49 0.86
N ALA A 438 1.16 21.64 0.31
CA ALA A 438 0.21 21.74 -0.80
C ALA A 438 0.64 20.98 -2.07
N ASP A 439 1.94 20.75 -2.25
CA ASP A 439 2.49 19.98 -3.37
C ASP A 439 2.50 18.46 -3.14
N SER A 440 2.28 17.97 -1.92
CA SER A 440 2.21 16.52 -1.66
C SER A 440 1.14 15.88 -2.53
N SER A 441 1.44 14.76 -3.17
CA SER A 441 0.43 13.89 -3.77
C SER A 441 -0.40 13.22 -2.67
N TRP A 442 -1.71 13.12 -2.94
CA TRP A 442 -2.72 12.60 -2.01
C TRP A 442 -3.92 11.91 -2.68
N LYS A 443 -4.11 12.00 -4.00
CA LYS A 443 -5.26 11.31 -4.63
C LYS A 443 -4.94 9.84 -4.84
N ASP A 444 -5.79 9.03 -4.23
CA ASP A 444 -5.83 7.57 -4.32
C ASP A 444 -5.76 7.07 -5.76
N PRO A 445 -5.05 5.95 -6.01
CA PRO A 445 -5.14 5.25 -7.28
C PRO A 445 -6.57 4.76 -7.55
N THR A 446 -7.01 4.91 -8.81
CA THR A 446 -8.30 4.43 -9.32
C THR A 446 -8.47 2.94 -8.99
N SER A 447 -9.54 2.62 -8.27
CA SER A 447 -9.96 1.26 -7.93
C SER A 447 -11.44 1.05 -8.29
N ALA A 448 -12.02 -0.10 -7.94
CA ALA A 448 -13.41 -0.44 -8.25
C ALA A 448 -14.43 0.44 -7.50
N ARG A 449 -14.11 0.82 -6.25
CA ARG A 449 -15.02 1.49 -5.30
C ARG A 449 -14.52 2.87 -4.88
N GLY A 450 -13.23 3.13 -5.00
CA GLY A 450 -12.59 4.41 -4.66
C GLY A 450 -12.24 4.56 -3.19
N ASP A 451 -11.95 3.46 -2.49
CA ASP A 451 -11.48 3.40 -1.10
C ASP A 451 -10.13 2.66 -1.02
N ARG A 452 -9.11 3.29 -1.63
CA ARG A 452 -7.77 2.72 -1.84
C ARG A 452 -6.71 3.70 -1.33
N GLU A 453 -6.83 4.06 -0.06
CA GLU A 453 -6.21 5.25 0.52
C GLU A 453 -4.68 5.30 0.36
N LYS A 454 -4.17 6.37 -0.25
CA LYS A 454 -2.74 6.64 -0.48
C LYS A 454 -2.47 8.16 -0.40
N PRO A 455 -1.47 8.63 0.38
CA PRO A 455 -0.47 7.86 1.12
C PRO A 455 -1.00 7.25 2.42
N GLU A 456 -0.46 6.12 2.86
CA GLU A 456 -0.90 5.52 4.13
C GLU A 456 -0.34 6.23 5.38
N VAL A 457 0.77 6.97 5.24
CA VAL A 457 1.36 7.81 6.31
C VAL A 457 2.00 9.06 5.71
N VAL A 458 2.29 10.06 6.55
CA VAL A 458 3.11 11.22 6.14
C VAL A 458 4.32 11.43 7.03
N ALA A 459 5.35 12.04 6.47
CA ALA A 459 6.52 12.50 7.21
C ALA A 459 6.88 13.94 6.75
N PRO A 460 7.66 14.69 7.53
CA PRO A 460 7.95 16.07 7.16
C PRO A 460 8.90 16.15 5.96
N GLY A 461 8.65 17.05 5.02
CA GLY A 461 9.37 17.12 3.73
C GLY A 461 9.58 18.54 3.20
N THR A 462 9.58 19.54 4.09
CA THR A 462 9.74 20.97 3.77
C THR A 462 10.66 21.63 4.84
N ASN A 463 11.86 22.12 4.49
CA ASN A 463 12.93 22.85 5.29
C ASN A 463 14.25 22.13 5.85
N ILE A 464 14.58 20.85 5.51
CA ILE A 464 15.74 19.98 5.96
C ILE A 464 17.06 20.72 5.73
N LYS A 465 17.96 20.58 6.70
CA LYS A 465 19.39 20.57 6.42
C LYS A 465 19.89 19.12 6.50
N SER A 466 20.44 18.56 5.43
CA SER A 466 21.01 17.20 5.34
C SER A 466 22.43 17.29 4.75
N THR A 467 23.02 16.18 4.35
CA THR A 467 24.32 16.14 3.67
C THR A 467 24.27 16.65 2.24
N THR A 468 25.26 17.44 1.85
CA THR A 468 25.36 18.10 0.53
C THR A 468 26.61 17.65 -0.25
N ILE A 469 26.69 18.00 -1.53
CA ILE A 469 27.76 17.53 -2.44
C ILE A 469 29.11 18.25 -2.30
N SER A 470 29.21 19.27 -1.44
CA SER A 470 30.38 20.14 -1.27
C SER A 470 30.44 20.72 0.14
N SER A 471 31.62 21.21 0.57
CA SER A 471 31.81 21.90 1.85
C SER A 471 30.80 23.06 2.01
N PRO A 472 30.11 23.24 3.17
CA PRO A 472 30.37 22.64 4.49
C PRO A 472 29.82 21.22 4.70
N TRP A 473 29.46 20.51 3.63
CA TRP A 473 29.01 19.10 3.61
C TRP A 473 27.65 18.84 4.27
N THR A 474 27.04 19.85 4.87
CA THR A 474 25.60 19.87 5.19
C THR A 474 24.98 21.18 4.73
N GLY A 475 23.65 21.20 4.55
CA GLY A 475 22.93 22.38 4.05
C GLY A 475 21.50 22.08 3.60
N ASP A 476 20.83 23.15 3.16
CA ASP A 476 19.45 23.17 2.65
C ASP A 476 19.30 22.44 1.30
N ILE A 477 18.12 21.89 0.96
CA ILE A 477 17.95 20.94 -0.17
C ILE A 477 16.60 20.88 -0.95
N GLY A 478 15.50 21.63 -0.69
CA GLY A 478 14.28 21.64 -1.57
C GLY A 478 12.91 21.51 -0.86
N THR A 479 11.78 21.18 -1.51
CA THR A 479 10.48 20.85 -0.81
C THR A 479 9.73 19.75 -1.57
N GLY A 480 9.01 18.82 -0.91
CA GLY A 480 8.43 17.61 -1.54
C GLY A 480 8.38 16.32 -0.67
N THR A 481 7.89 15.22 -1.22
CA THR A 481 7.68 13.91 -0.53
C THR A 481 8.92 13.02 -0.47
N SER A 482 9.87 13.22 -1.36
CA SER A 482 11.00 12.30 -1.56
C SER A 482 12.01 12.24 -0.37
N TYR A 483 12.09 13.20 0.56
CA TYR A 483 12.88 13.10 1.79
C TYR A 483 12.00 12.64 2.97
N ALA A 484 10.67 12.78 2.88
CA ALA A 484 9.73 12.24 3.85
C ALA A 484 9.81 10.70 3.88
N ALA A 485 9.82 10.05 2.71
CA ALA A 485 9.98 8.59 2.58
C ALA A 485 11.23 8.01 3.30
N PRO A 486 12.47 8.49 3.07
CA PRO A 486 13.65 7.99 3.76
C PRO A 486 13.69 8.29 5.27
N MET A 487 12.84 9.18 5.80
CA MET A 487 12.65 9.29 7.25
C MET A 487 11.86 8.10 7.78
N VAL A 488 10.81 7.67 7.07
CA VAL A 488 10.06 6.45 7.39
C VAL A 488 10.95 5.23 7.26
N THR A 489 11.77 5.12 6.20
CA THR A 489 12.82 4.10 6.09
C THR A 489 13.81 4.15 7.27
N GLY A 490 14.16 5.36 7.72
CA GLY A 490 14.95 5.57 8.93
C GLY A 490 14.26 5.04 10.19
N ILE A 491 12.95 5.24 10.36
CA ILE A 491 12.18 4.69 11.49
C ILE A 491 12.15 3.15 11.41
N THR A 492 11.93 2.57 10.22
CA THR A 492 12.02 1.12 10.00
C THR A 492 13.38 0.55 10.40
N ALA A 493 14.48 1.22 10.04
CA ALA A 493 15.82 0.83 10.46
C ALA A 493 16.02 0.85 12.00
N LEU A 494 15.37 1.79 12.71
CA LEU A 494 15.34 1.80 14.18
C LEU A 494 14.51 0.62 14.74
N MET A 495 13.34 0.35 14.16
CA MET A 495 12.47 -0.76 14.55
C MET A 495 13.17 -2.12 14.39
N TYR A 496 13.92 -2.32 13.30
CA TYR A 496 14.68 -3.54 13.03
C TYR A 496 15.83 -3.78 14.01
N GLN A 497 16.51 -2.72 14.49
CA GLN A 497 17.45 -2.87 15.62
C GLN A 497 16.72 -3.20 16.92
N ARG A 498 15.55 -2.58 17.18
CA ARG A 498 14.77 -2.83 18.39
C ARG A 498 14.27 -4.28 18.48
N ASN A 499 13.79 -4.82 17.37
CA ASN A 499 13.25 -6.17 17.27
C ASN A 499 13.51 -6.75 15.86
N PRO A 500 14.58 -7.54 15.67
CA PRO A 500 14.95 -8.10 14.37
C PRO A 500 13.89 -8.99 13.72
N ALA A 501 12.92 -9.50 14.48
CA ALA A 501 11.83 -10.30 13.92
C ALA A 501 10.92 -9.51 12.96
N LEU A 502 10.91 -8.17 13.06
CA LEU A 502 10.16 -7.31 12.12
C LEU A 502 10.68 -7.35 10.69
N LYS A 503 11.95 -7.75 10.48
CA LYS A 503 12.54 -7.96 9.14
C LYS A 503 11.78 -9.04 8.36
N ALA A 504 11.27 -10.07 9.04
CA ALA A 504 10.43 -11.10 8.44
C ALA A 504 8.97 -10.67 8.23
N TRP A 505 8.53 -9.56 8.83
CA TRP A 505 7.13 -9.14 8.92
C TRP A 505 6.96 -7.69 8.44
N PRO A 506 7.12 -7.43 7.13
CA PRO A 506 6.87 -6.11 6.54
C PRO A 506 5.41 -5.66 6.71
N GLU A 507 4.47 -6.61 6.77
CA GLU A 507 3.05 -6.37 7.06
C GLU A 507 2.90 -5.76 8.45
N SER A 508 3.57 -6.35 9.46
CA SER A 508 3.59 -5.84 10.83
C SER A 508 4.36 -4.52 10.94
N THR A 509 5.44 -4.36 10.16
CA THR A 509 6.21 -3.12 10.10
C THR A 509 5.36 -1.97 9.56
N LYS A 510 4.63 -2.19 8.45
CA LYS A 510 3.65 -1.24 7.88
C LYS A 510 2.53 -0.94 8.89
N ALA A 511 1.99 -1.98 9.55
CA ALA A 511 0.97 -1.82 10.59
C ALA A 511 1.47 -0.97 11.77
N ILE A 512 2.70 -1.16 12.26
CA ILE A 512 3.27 -0.35 13.35
C ILE A 512 3.39 1.12 12.95
N LEU A 513 3.86 1.40 11.74
CA LEU A 513 4.01 2.78 11.25
C LEU A 513 2.65 3.49 11.20
N MET A 514 1.60 2.84 10.71
CA MET A 514 0.23 3.40 10.65
C MET A 514 -0.44 3.47 12.04
N ALA A 515 -0.28 2.45 12.88
CA ALA A 515 -0.84 2.39 14.24
C ALA A 515 -0.19 3.39 15.21
N THR A 516 0.99 3.92 14.88
CA THR A 516 1.72 4.90 15.70
C THR A 516 1.83 6.29 15.08
N ALA A 517 1.40 6.46 13.83
CA ALA A 517 1.30 7.75 13.13
C ALA A 517 0.18 8.63 13.69
N ASN A 518 0.35 9.17 14.91
CA ASN A 518 -0.70 9.83 15.66
C ASN A 518 -0.80 11.37 15.44
N GLN A 519 -0.05 11.92 14.49
CA GLN A 519 -0.06 13.36 14.17
C GLN A 519 -0.95 13.66 12.95
N ASN A 520 -2.27 13.60 13.12
CA ASN A 520 -3.25 14.08 12.13
C ASN A 520 -2.97 15.57 11.78
N LYS A 521 -3.00 15.91 10.48
CA LYS A 521 -2.67 17.24 9.96
C LYS A 521 -3.87 18.08 9.51
N GLU A 522 -5.04 17.49 9.21
CA GLU A 522 -6.18 18.25 8.65
C GLU A 522 -7.61 17.84 9.07
N GLY A 523 -7.81 16.78 9.87
CA GLY A 523 -9.01 16.70 10.70
C GLY A 523 -9.56 15.33 11.03
N ASP A 524 -9.47 14.32 10.14
CA ASP A 524 -9.98 12.98 10.48
C ASP A 524 -9.06 12.28 11.48
N THR A 525 -9.61 11.84 12.61
CA THR A 525 -8.81 11.27 13.69
C THR A 525 -8.24 9.89 13.39
N ARG A 526 -8.79 9.16 12.41
CA ARG A 526 -8.51 7.74 12.15
C ARG A 526 -7.75 7.51 10.84
N LEU A 527 -8.29 8.01 9.73
CA LEU A 527 -7.74 7.84 8.37
C LEU A 527 -8.28 8.96 7.47
N SER A 528 -7.40 9.54 6.67
CA SER A 528 -7.61 10.77 5.89
C SER A 528 -7.12 10.60 4.45
N ASP A 529 -7.91 11.09 3.49
CA ASP A 529 -7.58 11.11 2.05
C ASP A 529 -6.27 11.88 1.74
N VAL A 530 -5.69 12.63 2.70
CA VAL A 530 -4.53 13.51 2.45
C VAL A 530 -3.29 13.15 3.26
N ASP A 531 -3.45 12.91 4.57
CA ASP A 531 -2.35 12.52 5.46
C ASP A 531 -2.36 11.04 5.88
N GLY A 532 -3.28 10.24 5.32
CA GLY A 532 -3.37 8.80 5.57
C GLY A 532 -3.75 8.51 7.01
N ALA A 533 -2.99 7.63 7.66
CA ALA A 533 -3.11 7.43 9.11
C ALA A 533 -2.60 8.65 9.93
N GLY A 534 -1.83 9.55 9.31
CA GLY A 534 -1.24 10.74 9.91
C GLY A 534 0.29 10.79 9.86
N GLY A 535 0.86 11.75 10.58
CA GLY A 535 2.31 11.92 10.70
C GLY A 535 3.00 10.87 11.58
N VAL A 536 4.06 10.24 11.06
CA VAL A 536 4.82 9.18 11.73
C VAL A 536 5.53 9.63 13.02
N TRP A 537 5.57 8.75 14.03
CA TRP A 537 6.16 9.04 15.34
C TRP A 537 7.11 7.94 15.81
N ALA A 538 8.42 8.16 15.67
CA ALA A 538 9.45 7.16 15.94
C ALA A 538 9.44 6.59 17.37
N PRO A 539 9.21 7.38 18.44
CA PRO A 539 9.10 6.85 19.80
C PRO A 539 7.87 5.96 20.03
N GLY A 540 6.79 6.17 19.27
CA GLY A 540 5.65 5.26 19.22
C GLY A 540 6.04 3.94 18.58
N ALA A 541 6.59 4.02 17.36
CA ALA A 541 7.07 2.86 16.61
C ALA A 541 8.09 2.01 17.40
N ASP A 542 9.08 2.63 18.07
CA ASP A 542 10.05 1.96 18.96
C ASP A 542 9.38 1.26 20.16
N THR A 543 8.30 1.85 20.70
CA THR A 543 7.56 1.29 21.84
C THR A 543 6.75 0.06 21.42
N VAL A 544 6.07 0.12 20.27
CA VAL A 544 5.28 -1.01 19.74
C VAL A 544 6.20 -2.11 19.22
N ALA A 545 7.25 -1.79 18.45
CA ALA A 545 8.21 -2.75 17.89
C ALA A 545 8.87 -3.63 18.97
N ARG A 546 9.11 -3.08 20.17
CA ARG A 546 9.62 -3.80 21.35
C ARG A 546 8.69 -4.93 21.83
N ASN A 547 7.43 -4.93 21.39
CA ASN A 547 6.37 -5.90 21.68
C ASN A 547 6.13 -6.17 23.18
N ASN A 548 6.28 -5.12 24.00
CA ASN A 548 6.15 -5.17 25.46
C ASN A 548 4.68 -5.06 25.95
N THR A 549 3.73 -5.07 25.00
CA THR A 549 2.25 -5.05 25.13
C THR A 549 1.59 -3.95 25.98
N ILE A 550 2.26 -3.28 26.91
CA ILE A 550 1.62 -2.37 27.89
C ILE A 550 1.07 -1.06 27.29
N PHE A 551 1.65 -0.58 26.19
CA PHE A 551 1.16 0.61 25.45
C PHE A 551 0.98 0.32 23.94
N GLY A 552 0.90 -0.97 23.60
CA GLY A 552 0.95 -1.44 22.22
C GLY A 552 1.83 -2.68 22.05
N GLY A 553 1.55 -3.41 20.99
CA GLY A 553 2.28 -4.59 20.55
C GLY A 553 1.94 -4.92 19.10
N TRP A 554 2.58 -5.96 18.56
CA TRP A 554 2.39 -6.41 17.19
C TRP A 554 2.39 -7.93 17.11
N GLY A 555 1.93 -8.46 15.99
CA GLY A 555 2.03 -9.88 15.69
C GLY A 555 1.85 -10.18 14.22
N GLY A 556 2.08 -11.43 13.85
CA GLY A 556 1.92 -11.91 12.48
C GLY A 556 1.57 -13.39 12.43
N ILE A 557 0.63 -13.76 11.56
CA ILE A 557 0.24 -15.14 11.26
C ILE A 557 0.31 -15.44 9.77
N ASN A 558 0.40 -16.74 9.44
CA ASN A 558 0.18 -17.24 8.10
C ASN A 558 -1.33 -17.45 7.90
N TYR A 559 -1.84 -17.29 6.68
CA TYR A 559 -3.22 -17.68 6.36
C TYR A 559 -3.37 -18.16 4.91
N THR A 560 -4.57 -18.61 4.53
CA THR A 560 -4.84 -19.11 3.17
C THR A 560 -6.28 -18.85 2.73
N CYS A 561 -6.46 -18.52 1.44
CA CYS A 561 -7.79 -18.47 0.82
C CYS A 561 -8.34 -19.85 0.43
N ALA A 562 -7.59 -20.94 0.61
CA ALA A 562 -8.08 -22.30 0.33
C ALA A 562 -9.10 -22.80 1.37
N THR A 563 -8.99 -22.34 2.62
CA THR A 563 -9.92 -22.62 3.73
C THR A 563 -10.13 -21.35 4.56
N PRO A 564 -10.77 -20.31 3.98
CA PRO A 564 -10.95 -19.02 4.63
C PRO A 564 -11.84 -19.20 5.86
N THR A 565 -11.36 -18.73 7.01
CA THR A 565 -12.04 -18.89 8.30
C THR A 565 -11.80 -17.65 9.16
N ASN A 566 -12.89 -17.04 9.65
CA ASN A 566 -12.82 -15.84 10.48
C ASN A 566 -12.11 -16.19 11.79
N LEU A 567 -11.17 -15.33 12.21
CA LEU A 567 -10.15 -15.70 13.18
C LEU A 567 -9.82 -14.58 14.16
N ASP A 568 -9.32 -14.96 15.34
CA ASP A 568 -8.93 -14.06 16.42
C ASP A 568 -7.40 -13.91 16.45
N ILE A 569 -6.85 -12.91 15.76
CA ILE A 569 -5.39 -12.70 15.69
C ILE A 569 -4.78 -12.40 17.06
N ALA A 570 -5.51 -11.68 17.93
CA ALA A 570 -5.01 -11.33 19.25
C ALA A 570 -6.13 -11.00 20.24
N THR A 571 -5.80 -11.15 21.53
CA THR A 571 -6.48 -10.49 22.63
C THR A 571 -5.51 -9.49 23.27
N ILE A 572 -5.91 -8.22 23.34
CA ILE A 572 -5.09 -7.08 23.77
C ILE A 572 -5.69 -6.46 25.03
N TYR A 573 -4.88 -6.11 26.03
CA TYR A 573 -5.38 -5.40 27.21
C TYR A 573 -5.35 -3.90 26.95
N LEU A 574 -6.51 -3.25 26.94
CA LEU A 574 -6.62 -1.80 26.77
C LEU A 574 -7.11 -1.17 28.07
N TYR A 575 -6.60 0.04 28.36
CA TYR A 575 -7.02 0.82 29.53
C TYR A 575 -8.17 1.77 29.18
N HIS A 576 -9.15 1.91 30.07
CA HIS A 576 -10.24 2.88 29.96
C HIS A 576 -9.72 4.32 29.76
N GLY A 577 -10.42 5.09 28.91
CA GLY A 577 -10.21 6.54 28.80
C GLY A 577 -8.97 6.98 28.00
N PHE A 578 -8.20 6.05 27.43
CA PHE A 578 -7.08 6.35 26.54
C PHE A 578 -7.37 5.88 25.10
N LYS A 579 -7.16 6.76 24.12
CA LYS A 579 -7.31 6.45 22.70
C LYS A 579 -6.41 5.28 22.30
N ALA A 580 -7.00 4.22 21.77
CA ALA A 580 -6.32 3.06 21.21
C ALA A 580 -6.52 3.03 19.69
N ARG A 581 -5.46 2.75 18.95
CA ARG A 581 -5.46 2.53 17.51
C ARG A 581 -4.97 1.11 17.19
N ILE A 582 -5.69 0.41 16.32
CA ILE A 582 -5.38 -0.95 15.86
C ILE A 582 -5.30 -0.90 14.34
N VAL A 583 -4.29 -1.55 13.76
CA VAL A 583 -4.12 -1.72 12.32
C VAL A 583 -3.80 -3.18 12.01
N ILE A 584 -4.49 -3.76 11.01
CA ILE A 584 -4.07 -5.00 10.33
C ILE A 584 -3.59 -4.67 8.92
N VAL A 585 -2.67 -5.47 8.39
CA VAL A 585 -2.13 -5.38 7.03
C VAL A 585 -1.93 -6.79 6.48
N TRP A 586 -2.34 -7.02 5.23
CA TRP A 586 -2.08 -8.27 4.51
C TRP A 586 -1.36 -8.03 3.18
N ASP A 587 -0.78 -9.10 2.62
CA ASP A 587 0.01 -9.04 1.39
C ASP A 587 -0.81 -9.34 0.12
N GLN A 588 -0.68 -8.50 -0.90
CA GLN A 588 -1.30 -8.68 -2.20
C GLN A 588 -0.53 -9.67 -3.07
N ASN A 589 -1.24 -10.68 -3.58
CA ASN A 589 -0.72 -11.58 -4.61
C ASN A 589 -0.65 -10.88 -5.98
N THR A 590 0.56 -10.74 -6.54
CA THR A 590 0.83 -9.99 -7.77
C THR A 590 0.26 -10.60 -9.04
N SER A 591 -0.02 -11.90 -9.05
CA SER A 591 -0.61 -12.60 -10.20
C SER A 591 -2.15 -12.60 -10.19
N TYR A 592 -2.79 -11.81 -9.32
CA TYR A 592 -4.23 -11.64 -9.35
C TYR A 592 -4.70 -10.91 -10.63
N PRO A 593 -5.62 -11.49 -11.44
CA PRO A 593 -6.02 -10.88 -12.73
C PRO A 593 -6.68 -9.51 -12.61
N SER A 594 -7.41 -9.25 -11.52
CA SER A 594 -8.10 -7.97 -11.28
C SER A 594 -7.31 -7.00 -10.41
N TYR A 595 -5.98 -7.19 -10.28
CA TYR A 595 -5.07 -6.39 -9.44
C TYR A 595 -5.21 -4.86 -9.63
N ALA A 596 -5.44 -4.38 -10.86
CA ALA A 596 -5.61 -2.95 -11.13
C ALA A 596 -7.00 -2.39 -10.77
N LEU A 597 -7.90 -3.22 -10.24
CA LEU A 597 -9.26 -2.84 -9.82
C LEU A 597 -9.48 -3.03 -8.32
N LYS A 598 -9.13 -4.21 -7.78
CA LYS A 598 -9.37 -4.60 -6.37
C LYS A 598 -8.29 -5.58 -5.87
N PRO A 599 -8.06 -5.69 -4.55
CA PRO A 599 -7.13 -6.67 -3.97
C PRO A 599 -7.67 -8.10 -4.11
N SER A 600 -6.81 -9.11 -3.94
CA SER A 600 -7.20 -10.53 -4.07
C SER A 600 -7.91 -11.09 -2.83
N ALA A 601 -7.83 -10.40 -1.69
CA ALA A 601 -8.64 -10.65 -0.51
C ALA A 601 -9.20 -9.33 0.06
N ASP A 602 -10.34 -9.44 0.74
CA ASP A 602 -11.11 -8.40 1.43
C ASP A 602 -11.28 -8.93 2.85
N LEU A 603 -10.48 -8.39 3.78
CA LEU A 603 -10.46 -8.79 5.19
C LEU A 603 -10.99 -7.63 6.04
N ASP A 604 -12.18 -7.78 6.61
CA ASP A 604 -12.73 -6.79 7.52
C ASP A 604 -12.13 -6.97 8.93
N MET A 605 -11.99 -5.87 9.69
CA MET A 605 -11.53 -5.93 11.08
C MET A 605 -12.67 -5.58 12.06
N GLN A 606 -12.78 -6.35 13.13
CA GLN A 606 -13.74 -6.15 14.21
C GLN A 606 -13.07 -6.19 15.59
N ILE A 607 -13.50 -5.31 16.51
CA ILE A 607 -13.04 -5.28 17.91
C ILE A 607 -14.19 -5.65 18.84
N TYR A 608 -13.99 -6.71 19.61
CA TYR A 608 -14.93 -7.15 20.65
C TYR A 608 -14.43 -6.75 22.05
N SER A 609 -15.35 -6.32 22.90
CA SER A 609 -15.11 -5.91 24.29
C SER A 609 -14.80 -7.10 25.22
N PRO A 610 -14.38 -6.84 26.47
CA PRO A 610 -14.31 -7.86 27.53
C PRO A 610 -15.64 -8.57 27.82
N SER A 611 -16.78 -7.95 27.46
CA SER A 611 -18.13 -8.55 27.51
C SER A 611 -18.51 -9.27 26.20
N ASN A 612 -17.55 -9.54 25.33
CA ASN A 612 -17.69 -10.11 23.98
C ASN A 612 -18.75 -9.37 23.12
N THR A 613 -18.78 -8.05 23.20
CA THR A 613 -19.68 -7.18 22.44
C THR A 613 -18.89 -6.46 21.35
N LEU A 614 -19.35 -6.47 20.10
CA LEU A 614 -18.75 -5.68 19.02
C LEU A 614 -18.85 -4.18 19.37
N ILE A 615 -17.70 -3.49 19.42
CA ILE A 615 -17.64 -2.05 19.80
C ILE A 615 -17.06 -1.14 18.73
N ALA A 616 -16.25 -1.67 17.82
CA ALA A 616 -15.65 -0.93 16.71
C ALA A 616 -15.31 -1.90 15.58
N SER A 617 -15.31 -1.41 14.34
CA SER A 617 -14.97 -2.18 13.15
C SER A 617 -14.57 -1.26 11.99
N SER A 618 -13.92 -1.85 10.99
CA SER A 618 -13.57 -1.21 9.72
C SER A 618 -13.82 -2.23 8.60
N TYR A 619 -14.28 -1.74 7.45
CA TYR A 619 -14.89 -2.53 6.37
C TYR A 619 -14.53 -2.01 4.95
N GLY A 620 -13.29 -1.55 4.76
CA GLY A 620 -12.76 -1.16 3.45
C GLY A 620 -12.79 -2.33 2.45
N TRP A 621 -12.61 -2.02 1.18
CA TRP A 621 -12.77 -3.00 0.09
C TRP A 621 -11.56 -3.07 -0.84
N ASP A 622 -10.99 -1.91 -1.19
CA ASP A 622 -9.89 -1.82 -2.15
C ASP A 622 -8.50 -1.63 -1.51
N ASN A 623 -8.42 -1.59 -0.17
CA ASN A 623 -7.19 -1.62 0.63
C ASN A 623 -6.66 -3.05 0.90
N THR A 624 -5.39 -3.16 1.29
CA THR A 624 -4.86 -4.37 1.98
C THR A 624 -4.48 -4.11 3.44
N PHE A 625 -5.23 -3.20 4.08
CA PHE A 625 -5.13 -2.90 5.49
C PHE A 625 -6.50 -2.49 6.03
N GLU A 626 -6.67 -2.60 7.35
CA GLU A 626 -7.79 -2.00 8.07
C GLU A 626 -7.29 -1.25 9.29
N ILE A 627 -7.94 -0.12 9.60
CA ILE A 627 -7.55 0.78 10.69
C ILE A 627 -8.76 1.18 11.54
N ILE A 628 -8.67 0.91 12.83
CA ILE A 628 -9.68 1.23 13.83
C ILE A 628 -9.05 2.12 14.90
N GLU A 629 -9.79 3.15 15.31
CA GLU A 629 -9.42 3.99 16.43
C GLU A 629 -10.64 4.23 17.34
N PHE A 630 -10.48 4.03 18.64
CA PHE A 630 -11.54 4.27 19.64
C PHE A 630 -10.95 4.60 21.01
N THR A 631 -11.80 4.96 21.97
CA THR A 631 -11.42 5.06 23.39
C THR A 631 -12.18 4.00 24.18
N PRO A 632 -11.52 3.06 24.88
CA PRO A 632 -12.20 2.03 25.65
C PRO A 632 -13.05 2.61 26.78
N THR A 633 -14.27 2.09 26.91
CA THR A 633 -15.23 2.43 27.97
C THR A 633 -15.00 1.65 29.28
N SER A 634 -14.15 0.62 29.25
CA SER A 634 -13.70 -0.14 30.42
C SER A 634 -12.28 -0.66 30.19
N SER A 635 -11.47 -0.80 31.23
CA SER A 635 -10.19 -1.53 31.10
C SER A 635 -10.45 -3.03 30.96
N GLY A 636 -9.65 -3.73 30.16
CA GLY A 636 -9.75 -5.17 30.01
C GLY A 636 -9.25 -5.73 28.69
N ASN A 637 -9.47 -7.03 28.50
CA ASN A 637 -9.12 -7.79 27.31
C ASN A 637 -10.11 -7.53 26.17
N TYR A 638 -9.67 -6.82 25.13
CA TYR A 638 -10.38 -6.65 23.86
C TYR A 638 -9.85 -7.66 22.84
N ARG A 639 -10.74 -8.26 22.05
CA ARG A 639 -10.44 -9.30 21.04
C ARG A 639 -10.44 -8.67 19.65
N ILE A 640 -9.33 -8.82 18.91
CA ILE A 640 -9.24 -8.42 17.50
C ILE A 640 -9.67 -9.62 16.65
N HIS A 641 -10.80 -9.49 15.97
CA HIS A 641 -11.38 -10.47 15.08
C HIS A 641 -11.24 -10.01 13.63
N VAL A 642 -11.01 -10.95 12.71
CA VAL A 642 -10.83 -10.68 11.28
C VAL A 642 -11.77 -11.57 10.47
N ASP A 643 -12.63 -10.95 9.66
CA ASP A 643 -13.60 -11.65 8.82
C ASP A 643 -13.08 -11.84 7.40
N PHE A 644 -13.35 -13.01 6.81
CA PHE A 644 -12.93 -13.35 5.44
C PHE A 644 -14.05 -13.06 4.44
N THR A 645 -14.36 -11.79 4.22
CA THR A 645 -15.46 -11.37 3.33
C THR A 645 -15.21 -11.68 1.86
N ARG A 646 -13.95 -11.70 1.40
CA ARG A 646 -13.56 -12.20 0.07
C ARG A 646 -12.13 -12.74 0.09
N CYS A 647 -11.87 -13.85 -0.59
CA CYS A 647 -10.54 -14.46 -0.63
C CYS A 647 -10.36 -15.23 -1.94
N ASN A 648 -10.04 -14.51 -3.03
CA ASN A 648 -10.14 -15.02 -4.40
C ASN A 648 -8.80 -15.53 -4.96
N LEU A 649 -7.66 -15.10 -4.42
CA LEU A 649 -6.34 -15.67 -4.69
C LEU A 649 -5.41 -15.36 -3.52
N SER A 650 -4.88 -16.40 -2.86
CA SER A 650 -4.15 -16.34 -1.59
C SER A 650 -3.09 -15.23 -1.51
N PRO A 651 -3.31 -14.23 -0.63
CA PRO A 651 -2.29 -13.70 0.27
C PRO A 651 -1.65 -14.83 1.09
N ARG A 652 -0.59 -14.51 1.83
CA ARG A 652 0.18 -15.48 2.62
C ARG A 652 0.27 -15.07 4.09
N TYR A 653 0.27 -13.77 4.38
CA TYR A 653 0.68 -13.20 5.66
C TYR A 653 -0.25 -12.08 6.11
N LEU A 654 -0.69 -12.16 7.38
CA LEU A 654 -1.46 -11.12 8.05
C LEU A 654 -0.64 -10.60 9.22
N GLY A 655 -0.16 -9.37 9.12
CA GLY A 655 0.50 -8.65 10.21
C GLY A 655 -0.46 -7.68 10.89
N TRP A 656 -0.21 -7.38 12.16
CA TRP A 656 -0.99 -6.39 12.89
C TRP A 656 -0.16 -5.65 13.92
N ALA A 657 -0.64 -4.45 14.26
CA ALA A 657 -0.09 -3.63 15.33
C ALA A 657 -1.21 -2.90 16.06
N TRP A 658 -0.97 -2.61 17.33
CA TRP A 658 -1.83 -1.72 18.09
C TRP A 658 -0.99 -0.79 18.96
N SER A 659 -1.52 0.38 19.26
CA SER A 659 -0.93 1.34 20.19
C SER A 659 -2.01 2.00 21.03
N GLN A 660 -1.70 2.23 22.30
CA GLN A 660 -2.51 3.05 23.20
C GLN A 660 -1.56 3.98 23.99
N PRO A 661 -1.01 5.03 23.35
CA PRO A 661 0.05 5.87 23.89
C PRO A 661 -0.41 6.80 25.02
#